data_AF-A0AAQ1UJG8-F1
#
_entry.id   AF-A0AAQ1UJG8-F1
#
_cell.length_a   1.000
_cell.length_b   1.000
_cell.length_c   1.000
_cell.angle_alpha   90.00
_cell.angle_beta   90.00
_cell.angle_gamma   90.00
#
_symmetry.space_group_name_H-M   'P 1'
#
loop_
_entity.id
_entity.type
_entity.pdbx_description
1 polymer ?
#
loop_
_entity_poly.entity_id
_entity_poly.type
_entity_poly.pdbx_seq_one_letter_code
_entity_poly.pdbx_strand_id
1 'polypeptide(L)'
;MKKSLLYTLLLLGGCALAACSDKDDAGTASGREFMTMFRCDNNTGKGDYPTDPYACHVQDINDIHLYWYGVNDCAGYEIKMALQPNVSSGLAEDWENPKHILLDTIVGPDVLDMVIKDLQYSTDYRFAIRTLSKRGEGYHSNWYGYGNGRQWAEYLGLTTGNRYEVPEVIIASDVTKTTLRVNIERKAGESGTAAEVAEFKTHFSTVDFNGTESWKMETLTVEASPSSPDAQVPEKWRKYRLTSEDFERGYVDIDGLTQNSVYLINAIDDDIPVAVDACYNTLAIRMDGEARAPIVIKHVVNDPAGSTITPEEAAAATQYQACRLDSIINKYNVNSALAEGQIFYLEGGKTYYFATNVSLYKGFTLKTNPADLAAGKGRATVLLNGMYTTGGNVNSCNFMFGRQPQSGENPNVRINIKALEFEDIDFNCPLARNYGDQEAGAGNATGNYFANMYSNGMGIQVQRFLVKNCSFQGLVRGFVRVQGSAVKVFENFIIENCDFYNDGYYNNKGGGYPWIAGDGKQPKSNVFKHMVLRNNTFYDSPFPSLFNDANKNLGWPASVSYDITLENNTFVNFNTRSTGCPIFNLRYLPGGSKITVRNNLFILTKQAGDSRNMYFSGMDIRTINGSGLVFFDIANNWSTNTHLTNGQIFSGSAFSAKKNSAGAFGDDALLSGRGELEVHVDDISPEELMTAPNPPHLSGKDIHETDNLNGLYYRQTDKVRGSNIFKLGIGAPKWRTGAK
;
A
#
# COMPACT_ATOMS: atom_id res chain seq x y z
N MET A 1 25.58 68.28 -17.98
CA MET A 1 25.31 68.08 -16.54
C MET A 1 24.53 69.26 -16.00
N LYS A 2 23.26 69.07 -15.59
CA LYS A 2 22.65 70.01 -14.64
C LYS A 2 22.57 69.31 -13.29
N LYS A 3 23.18 69.99 -12.32
CA LYS A 3 23.65 69.51 -11.02
C LYS A 3 22.56 68.86 -10.15
N SER A 4 21.29 68.96 -10.54
CA SER A 4 20.17 68.31 -9.86
C SER A 4 20.25 66.78 -9.88
N LEU A 5 20.63 66.14 -11.00
CA LEU A 5 20.69 64.67 -11.07
C LEU A 5 21.78 64.07 -10.17
N LEU A 6 22.91 64.78 -10.02
CA LEU A 6 24.02 64.38 -9.16
C LEU A 6 23.68 64.56 -7.67
N TYR A 7 22.95 65.62 -7.31
CA TYR A 7 22.49 65.84 -5.94
C TYR A 7 21.36 64.88 -5.54
N THR A 8 20.50 64.45 -6.48
CA THR A 8 19.48 63.41 -6.21
C THR A 8 20.12 62.03 -6.01
N LEU A 9 21.18 61.68 -6.76
CA LEU A 9 21.93 60.44 -6.57
C LEU A 9 22.75 60.43 -5.27
N LEU A 10 23.29 61.58 -4.84
CA LEU A 10 23.97 61.73 -3.54
C LEU A 10 23.00 61.73 -2.35
N LEU A 11 21.77 62.26 -2.50
CA LEU A 11 20.73 62.16 -1.47
C LEU A 11 20.21 60.72 -1.32
N LEU A 12 20.09 59.97 -2.42
CA LEU A 12 19.69 58.55 -2.40
C LEU A 12 20.82 57.62 -1.90
N GLY A 13 22.09 57.99 -2.10
CA GLY A 13 23.23 57.28 -1.50
C GLY A 13 23.38 57.52 0.01
N GLY A 14 22.90 58.66 0.53
CA GLY A 14 22.90 58.99 1.96
C GLY A 14 21.85 58.23 2.78
N CYS A 15 20.78 57.74 2.15
CA CYS A 15 19.78 56.88 2.80
C CYS A 15 20.14 55.38 2.78
N ALA A 16 21.20 54.99 2.06
CA ALA A 16 21.70 53.61 2.01
C ALA A 16 22.89 53.33 2.94
N LEU A 17 23.32 54.34 3.73
CA LEU A 17 24.42 54.23 4.70
C LEU A 17 23.99 54.57 6.14
N ALA A 18 22.69 54.57 6.42
CA ALA A 18 22.25 54.18 7.76
C ALA A 18 22.53 52.69 7.85
N ALA A 19 23.68 52.36 8.45
CA ALA A 19 24.01 51.03 8.88
C ALA A 19 22.73 50.32 9.35
N CYS A 20 22.35 49.24 8.66
CA CYS A 20 21.73 48.14 9.36
C CYS A 20 22.74 47.75 10.44
N SER A 21 22.62 48.34 11.63
CA SER A 21 22.84 47.50 12.79
C SER A 21 21.83 46.38 12.58
N ASP A 22 22.32 45.17 12.29
CA ASP A 22 21.57 43.93 12.45
C ASP A 22 21.15 43.85 13.93
N LYS A 23 20.13 44.64 14.25
CA LYS A 23 19.26 44.52 15.39
C LYS A 23 17.85 44.43 14.81
N ASP A 24 17.69 43.52 13.87
CA ASP A 24 16.45 42.77 13.86
C ASP A 24 16.46 42.01 15.18
N ASP A 25 15.83 42.61 16.19
CA ASP A 25 15.26 41.91 17.33
C ASP A 25 14.14 40.98 16.80
N ALA A 26 14.52 40.02 15.95
CA ALA A 26 13.84 38.74 15.81
C ALA A 26 14.20 37.82 16.99
N GLY A 27 14.58 38.43 18.13
CA GLY A 27 14.49 37.80 19.43
C GLY A 27 13.07 37.31 19.59
N THR A 28 12.94 35.99 19.63
CA THR A 28 11.73 35.29 20.02
C THR A 28 10.99 36.07 21.11
N ALA A 29 9.68 36.23 21.00
CA ALA A 29 8.84 36.94 21.99
C ALA A 29 8.92 36.38 23.44
N SER A 30 9.84 35.45 23.71
CA SER A 30 10.09 34.72 24.96
C SER A 30 11.55 34.77 25.45
N GLY A 31 12.49 35.43 24.75
CA GLY A 31 13.89 35.53 25.16
C GLY A 31 14.70 34.23 25.06
N ARG A 32 14.26 33.29 24.21
CA ARG A 32 14.88 31.98 23.91
C ARG A 32 15.95 32.08 22.82
N GLU A 33 16.84 31.08 22.77
CA GLU A 33 17.81 30.89 21.69
C GLU A 33 17.14 30.76 20.31
N PHE A 34 17.89 31.09 19.26
CA PHE A 34 17.48 30.83 17.88
C PHE A 34 17.31 29.33 17.63
N MET A 35 16.23 28.97 16.95
CA MET A 35 15.96 27.60 16.52
C MET A 35 16.89 27.24 15.37
N THR A 36 17.86 26.37 15.64
CA THR A 36 18.66 25.76 14.57
C THR A 36 17.83 24.75 13.78
N MET A 37 18.30 24.37 12.60
CA MET A 37 17.67 23.41 11.70
C MET A 37 18.73 22.55 11.03
N PHE A 38 18.36 21.34 10.66
CA PHE A 38 19.21 20.52 9.79
C PHE A 38 19.29 21.11 8.39
N ARG A 39 20.44 20.97 7.73
CA ARG A 39 20.68 21.46 6.37
C ARG A 39 20.18 20.45 5.33
N CYS A 40 19.31 20.87 4.43
CA CYS A 40 18.80 20.05 3.32
C CYS A 40 18.39 20.95 2.14
N ASP A 41 18.22 20.40 0.93
CA ASP A 41 17.92 21.22 -0.26
C ASP A 41 16.72 22.15 -0.05
N ASN A 42 15.71 21.65 0.64
CA ASN A 42 14.50 22.38 1.01
C ASN A 42 14.75 23.73 1.70
N ASN A 43 15.83 23.89 2.48
CA ASN A 43 16.15 25.15 3.16
C ASN A 43 17.44 25.83 2.67
N THR A 44 18.26 25.13 1.89
CA THR A 44 19.47 25.73 1.30
C THR A 44 19.23 26.23 -0.13
N GLY A 45 18.36 25.57 -0.90
CA GLY A 45 18.18 25.76 -2.34
C GLY A 45 19.44 25.43 -3.17
N LYS A 46 20.36 24.65 -2.62
CA LYS A 46 21.68 24.34 -3.21
C LYS A 46 21.75 22.94 -3.82
N GLY A 47 20.66 22.17 -3.78
CA GLY A 47 20.62 20.75 -4.13
C GLY A 47 20.98 19.85 -2.96
N ASP A 48 20.68 18.55 -3.13
CA ASP A 48 21.10 17.50 -2.21
C ASP A 48 22.59 17.15 -2.40
N TYR A 49 23.13 16.35 -1.47
CA TYR A 49 24.46 15.76 -1.60
C TYR A 49 24.61 15.00 -2.94
N PRO A 50 25.76 15.08 -3.64
CA PRO A 50 26.99 15.80 -3.28
C PRO A 50 27.04 17.27 -3.74
N THR A 51 25.92 17.83 -4.23
CA THR A 51 25.88 19.22 -4.75
C THR A 51 26.06 20.24 -3.62
N ASP A 52 25.32 20.08 -2.51
CA ASP A 52 25.67 20.72 -1.24
C ASP A 52 26.46 19.71 -0.38
N PRO A 53 27.79 19.90 -0.20
CA PRO A 53 28.60 18.98 0.60
C PRO A 53 28.25 19.01 2.10
N TYR A 54 27.44 19.99 2.55
CA TYR A 54 26.97 20.10 3.92
C TYR A 54 25.46 19.84 4.04
N ALA A 55 24.86 19.12 3.09
CA ALA A 55 23.50 18.62 3.21
C ALA A 55 23.47 17.31 4.01
N CYS A 56 22.46 17.15 4.88
CA CYS A 56 22.22 15.89 5.56
C CYS A 56 21.92 14.80 4.54
N HIS A 57 22.55 13.64 4.69
CA HIS A 57 22.42 12.57 3.71
C HIS A 57 22.68 11.19 4.32
N VAL A 58 22.34 10.17 3.56
CA VAL A 58 22.73 8.79 3.83
C VAL A 58 24.11 8.56 3.21
N GLN A 59 25.05 8.14 4.04
CA GLN A 59 26.41 7.76 3.67
C GLN A 59 26.54 6.23 3.71
N ASP A 60 27.40 5.65 2.86
CA ASP A 60 27.79 4.23 2.91
C ASP A 60 26.60 3.25 3.07
N ILE A 61 25.48 3.55 2.39
CA ILE A 61 24.19 2.82 2.41
C ILE A 61 23.39 2.96 3.72
N ASN A 62 23.97 2.77 4.90
CA ASN A 62 23.24 2.79 6.17
C ASN A 62 23.83 3.67 7.27
N ASP A 63 24.79 4.52 6.95
CA ASP A 63 25.20 5.60 7.84
C ASP A 63 24.40 6.86 7.52
N ILE A 64 24.20 7.72 8.52
CA ILE A 64 23.56 9.02 8.33
C ILE A 64 24.48 10.12 8.81
N HIS A 65 24.79 11.06 7.93
CA HIS A 65 25.52 12.27 8.26
C HIS A 65 24.55 13.44 8.38
N LEU A 66 24.44 13.99 9.57
CA LEU A 66 23.65 15.18 9.88
C LEU A 66 24.55 16.42 9.87
N TYR A 67 24.02 17.52 9.32
CA TYR A 67 24.62 18.85 9.32
C TYR A 67 23.57 19.88 9.76
N TRP A 68 23.94 20.89 10.53
CA TRP A 68 22.99 21.94 10.96
C TRP A 68 23.62 23.34 10.96
N TYR A 69 22.78 24.35 11.17
CA TYR A 69 23.23 25.74 11.26
C TYR A 69 23.77 26.07 12.65
N GLY A 70 24.97 26.66 12.71
CA GLY A 70 25.54 27.17 13.95
C GLY A 70 24.75 28.34 14.53
N VAL A 71 24.75 28.47 15.85
CA VAL A 71 24.12 29.55 16.61
C VAL A 71 25.18 30.13 17.54
N ASN A 72 25.46 31.41 17.38
CA ASN A 72 26.49 32.10 18.15
C ASN A 72 26.15 32.11 19.64
N ASP A 73 27.18 31.93 20.47
CA ASP A 73 27.11 32.00 21.95
C ASP A 73 26.16 30.99 22.63
N CYS A 74 25.73 29.94 21.92
CA CYS A 74 24.93 28.87 22.51
C CYS A 74 25.77 27.96 23.45
N ALA A 75 25.08 27.14 24.26
CA ALA A 75 25.71 26.12 25.09
C ALA A 75 25.99 24.80 24.35
N GLY A 76 25.35 24.59 23.20
CA GLY A 76 25.42 23.35 22.43
C GLY A 76 24.11 23.04 21.72
N TYR A 77 24.00 21.81 21.23
CA TYR A 77 22.84 21.31 20.50
C TYR A 77 22.39 19.98 21.09
N GLU A 78 21.08 19.81 21.23
CA GLU A 78 20.48 18.53 21.59
C GLU A 78 19.82 17.93 20.35
N ILE A 79 20.12 16.67 20.09
CA ILE A 79 19.73 15.95 18.88
C ILE A 79 19.01 14.67 19.27
N LYS A 80 17.82 14.47 18.69
CA LYS A 80 17.01 13.27 18.87
C LYS A 80 16.83 12.52 17.56
N MET A 81 16.83 11.19 17.62
CA MET A 81 16.50 10.28 16.51
C MET A 81 15.37 9.33 16.92
N ALA A 82 14.42 9.09 16.02
CA ALA A 82 13.36 8.11 16.20
C ALA A 82 12.97 7.47 14.87
N LEU A 83 12.21 6.38 14.90
CA LEU A 83 11.57 5.84 13.71
C LEU A 83 10.38 6.71 13.31
N GLN A 84 10.22 6.95 12.00
CA GLN A 84 9.09 7.70 11.45
C GLN A 84 7.69 7.31 11.97
N PRO A 85 7.31 6.02 12.07
CA PRO A 85 5.99 5.65 12.60
C PRO A 85 5.70 6.18 14.00
N ASN A 86 6.72 6.36 14.84
CA ASN A 86 6.55 6.64 16.26
C ASN A 86 6.45 8.13 16.58
N VAL A 87 6.82 9.01 15.64
CA VAL A 87 6.93 10.46 15.89
C VAL A 87 6.30 11.33 14.80
N SER A 88 5.45 10.73 13.95
CA SER A 88 4.85 11.41 12.81
C SER A 88 3.50 12.09 13.09
N SER A 89 3.00 12.04 14.34
CA SER A 89 1.79 12.77 14.73
C SER A 89 2.00 14.30 14.73
N GLY A 90 3.25 14.72 14.91
CA GLY A 90 3.64 16.11 15.17
C GLY A 90 3.44 16.58 16.60
N LEU A 91 3.13 15.66 17.53
CA LEU A 91 2.95 15.97 18.95
C LEU A 91 4.27 15.84 19.70
N ALA A 92 4.53 16.76 20.62
CA ALA A 92 5.74 16.70 21.45
C ALA A 92 5.79 15.43 22.30
N GLU A 93 4.65 14.91 22.76
CA GLU A 93 4.58 13.71 23.60
C GLU A 93 5.19 12.46 22.95
N ASP A 94 5.15 12.34 21.61
CA ASP A 94 5.76 11.24 20.89
C ASP A 94 7.30 11.31 20.94
N TRP A 95 7.85 12.53 20.88
CA TRP A 95 9.29 12.80 20.95
C TRP A 95 9.83 12.86 22.38
N GLU A 96 8.96 13.00 23.37
CA GLU A 96 9.30 12.91 24.80
C GLU A 96 9.08 11.50 25.36
N ASN A 97 8.54 10.57 24.58
CA ASN A 97 8.36 9.18 24.99
C ASN A 97 9.68 8.39 24.83
N PRO A 98 10.34 7.96 25.93
CA PRO A 98 11.63 7.29 25.84
C PRO A 98 11.60 5.97 25.05
N LYS A 99 10.42 5.34 24.89
CA LYS A 99 10.28 4.11 24.10
C LYS A 99 10.40 4.35 22.60
N HIS A 100 10.23 5.58 22.13
CA HIS A 100 10.28 5.94 20.72
C HIS A 100 11.67 6.41 20.27
N ILE A 101 12.48 6.87 21.23
CA ILE A 101 13.75 7.53 20.97
C ILE A 101 14.89 6.52 20.86
N LEU A 102 15.61 6.58 19.74
CA LEU A 102 16.75 5.72 19.42
C LEU A 102 18.09 6.39 19.75
N LEU A 103 18.12 7.73 19.73
CA LEU A 103 19.26 8.55 20.10
C LEU A 103 18.73 9.81 20.75
N ASP A 104 19.32 10.19 21.88
CA ASP A 104 19.17 11.50 22.52
C ASP A 104 20.55 11.91 23.02
N THR A 105 21.15 12.93 22.40
CA THR A 105 22.53 13.32 22.67
C THR A 105 22.71 14.82 22.62
N ILE A 106 23.69 15.31 23.39
CA ILE A 106 24.09 16.71 23.42
C ILE A 106 25.51 16.83 22.89
N VAL A 107 25.70 17.75 21.95
CA VAL A 107 27.01 18.10 21.39
C VAL A 107 27.37 19.55 21.72
N GLY A 108 28.67 19.84 21.79
CA GLY A 108 29.17 21.18 22.11
C GLY A 108 28.83 22.22 21.03
N PRO A 109 28.96 23.52 21.36
CA PRO A 109 28.55 24.61 20.46
C PRO A 109 29.40 24.69 19.17
N ASP A 110 30.61 24.13 19.18
CA ASP A 110 31.51 24.09 18.02
C ASP A 110 31.29 22.87 17.11
N VAL A 111 30.39 21.96 17.48
CA VAL A 111 30.04 20.78 16.67
C VAL A 111 28.84 21.13 15.78
N LEU A 112 29.01 21.00 14.46
CA LEU A 112 28.00 21.35 13.46
C LEU A 112 27.58 20.17 12.57
N ASP A 113 28.12 19.00 12.85
CA ASP A 113 27.81 17.77 12.13
C ASP A 113 27.95 16.54 13.04
N MET A 114 27.29 15.45 12.66
CA MET A 114 27.33 14.17 13.38
C MET A 114 27.10 13.02 12.40
N VAL A 115 27.92 11.97 12.52
CA VAL A 115 27.70 10.70 11.80
C VAL A 115 27.13 9.67 12.75
N ILE A 116 26.00 9.08 12.37
CA ILE A 116 25.37 7.96 13.05
C ILE A 116 25.61 6.73 12.17
N LYS A 117 26.31 5.74 12.70
CA LYS A 117 26.77 4.58 11.95
C LYS A 117 25.90 3.34 12.14
N ASP A 118 26.03 2.40 11.21
CA ASP A 118 25.59 1.02 11.35
C ASP A 118 24.07 0.88 11.58
N LEU A 119 23.28 1.80 10.99
CA LEU A 119 21.83 1.81 11.18
C LEU A 119 21.17 0.65 10.43
N GLN A 120 19.94 0.30 10.83
CA GLN A 120 19.13 -0.66 10.09
C GLN A 120 18.92 -0.18 8.65
N TYR A 121 19.15 -1.06 7.69
CA TYR A 121 18.89 -0.84 6.25
C TYR A 121 17.41 -0.61 5.93
N SER A 122 17.13 0.05 4.81
CA SER A 122 15.78 0.31 4.29
C SER A 122 14.82 0.96 5.31
N THR A 123 15.35 1.72 6.28
CA THR A 123 14.61 2.22 7.45
C THR A 123 14.52 3.74 7.42
N ASP A 124 13.32 4.26 7.70
CA ASP A 124 13.01 5.69 7.69
C ASP A 124 13.16 6.30 9.09
N TYR A 125 14.21 7.10 9.25
CA TYR A 125 14.54 7.79 10.50
C TYR A 125 14.07 9.24 10.46
N ARG A 126 13.61 9.73 11.60
CA ARG A 126 13.28 11.12 11.86
C ARG A 126 14.27 11.72 12.83
N PHE A 127 14.59 13.00 12.59
CA PHE A 127 15.54 13.75 13.40
C PHE A 127 14.94 15.05 13.90
N ALA A 128 15.25 15.37 15.16
CA ALA A 128 14.91 16.64 15.78
C ALA A 128 16.15 17.27 16.43
N ILE A 129 16.19 18.60 16.47
CA ILE A 129 17.29 19.36 17.04
C ILE A 129 16.77 20.63 17.73
N ARG A 130 17.40 21.00 18.85
CA ARG A 130 17.23 22.31 19.47
C ARG A 130 18.57 22.89 19.92
N THR A 131 18.63 24.22 19.96
CA THR A 131 19.76 24.98 20.49
C THR A 131 19.64 25.11 22.00
N LEU A 132 20.72 24.80 22.72
CA LEU A 132 20.79 24.90 24.17
C LEU A 132 21.32 26.28 24.59
N SER A 133 20.70 26.88 25.60
CA SER A 133 21.11 28.17 26.15
C SER A 133 22.04 28.00 27.35
N LYS A 134 23.06 28.85 27.45
CA LYS A 134 23.89 28.98 28.67
C LYS A 134 23.08 29.45 29.88
N ARG A 135 21.88 30.00 29.66
CA ARG A 135 20.97 30.52 30.69
C ARG A 135 20.05 29.45 31.30
N GLY A 136 20.06 28.22 30.78
CA GLY A 136 19.24 27.10 31.26
C GLY A 136 18.00 26.79 30.40
N GLU A 137 17.26 25.73 30.77
CA GLU A 137 16.22 25.09 29.96
C GLU A 137 15.09 26.01 29.49
N GLY A 138 14.67 26.96 30.34
CA GLY A 138 13.61 27.92 30.00
C GLY A 138 13.95 28.82 28.80
N TYR A 139 15.23 28.91 28.44
CA TYR A 139 15.76 29.73 27.36
C TYR A 139 16.23 28.93 26.14
N HIS A 140 16.11 27.60 26.15
CA HIS A 140 16.42 26.79 24.97
C HIS A 140 15.50 27.17 23.80
N SER A 141 15.96 26.94 22.56
CA SER A 141 15.11 27.15 21.40
C SER A 141 13.92 26.19 21.41
N ASN A 142 12.92 26.47 20.58
CA ASN A 142 11.95 25.45 20.20
C ASN A 142 12.65 24.33 19.41
N TRP A 143 12.00 23.17 19.33
CA TRP A 143 12.46 22.03 18.53
C TRP A 143 12.18 22.26 17.04
N TYR A 144 13.21 22.06 16.22
CA TYR A 144 13.03 21.68 14.82
C TYR A 144 12.90 20.15 14.75
N GLY A 145 12.04 19.62 13.88
CA GLY A 145 11.88 18.17 13.70
C GLY A 145 10.55 17.58 14.20
N TYR A 146 9.84 18.29 15.08
CA TYR A 146 8.58 17.83 15.67
C TYR A 146 7.37 17.96 14.72
N GLY A 147 7.57 18.26 13.44
CA GLY A 147 6.49 18.37 12.45
C GLY A 147 5.80 17.03 12.14
N ASN A 148 4.53 17.09 11.73
CA ASN A 148 3.71 15.91 11.41
C ASN A 148 3.97 15.31 10.00
N GLY A 149 5.02 15.76 9.31
CA GLY A 149 5.36 15.27 7.97
C GLY A 149 4.58 15.89 6.81
N ARG A 150 3.56 16.75 7.03
CA ARG A 150 2.79 17.37 5.94
C ARG A 150 3.50 18.56 5.32
N GLN A 151 4.24 19.32 6.12
CA GLN A 151 5.07 20.42 5.69
C GLN A 151 6.52 19.94 5.65
N TRP A 152 7.09 19.89 4.45
CA TRP A 152 8.47 19.49 4.21
C TRP A 152 9.50 20.33 4.97
N ALA A 153 9.13 21.53 5.42
CA ALA A 153 9.98 22.47 6.13
C ALA A 153 10.03 22.25 7.66
N GLU A 154 9.23 21.32 8.21
CA GLU A 154 9.06 21.16 9.68
C GLU A 154 9.76 19.92 10.24
N TYR A 155 10.39 19.11 9.39
CA TYR A 155 11.07 17.88 9.79
C TYR A 155 12.27 17.55 8.90
N LEU A 156 13.22 16.78 9.44
CA LEU A 156 14.18 16.02 8.65
C LEU A 156 13.85 14.54 8.76
N GLY A 157 13.79 13.85 7.62
CA GLY A 157 13.85 12.40 7.62
C GLY A 157 14.73 11.88 6.50
N LEU A 158 15.43 10.79 6.81
CA LEU A 158 16.36 10.12 5.91
C LEU A 158 16.08 8.63 5.97
N THR A 159 15.99 8.01 4.80
CA THR A 159 15.76 6.57 4.67
C THR A 159 17.06 5.91 4.24
N THR A 160 17.60 5.01 5.07
CA THR A 160 18.78 4.23 4.72
C THR A 160 18.55 3.42 3.45
N GLY A 161 19.64 3.17 2.71
CA GLY A 161 19.64 2.40 1.47
C GLY A 161 19.24 0.94 1.69
N ASN A 162 18.97 0.24 0.59
CA ASN A 162 18.72 -1.18 0.63
C ASN A 162 20.00 -1.93 1.04
N ARG A 163 19.84 -2.94 1.89
CA ARG A 163 20.92 -3.89 2.14
C ARG A 163 21.31 -4.57 0.83
N TYR A 164 22.60 -4.84 0.68
CA TYR A 164 23.10 -5.77 -0.34
C TYR A 164 22.42 -7.14 -0.20
N GLU A 165 22.43 -7.94 -1.26
CA GLU A 165 21.80 -9.27 -1.23
C GLU A 165 22.57 -10.22 -0.29
N VAL A 166 21.85 -11.11 0.38
CA VAL A 166 22.38 -12.03 1.40
C VAL A 166 21.91 -13.45 1.12
N PRO A 167 22.71 -14.49 1.42
CA PRO A 167 22.28 -15.86 1.19
C PRO A 167 21.17 -16.24 2.19
N GLU A 168 20.16 -16.96 1.71
CA GLU A 168 19.14 -17.57 2.56
C GLU A 168 19.70 -18.88 3.15
N VAL A 169 20.09 -18.86 4.43
CA VAL A 169 20.74 -20.00 5.10
C VAL A 169 19.85 -20.69 6.11
N ILE A 170 18.70 -20.08 6.44
CA ILE A 170 17.66 -20.70 7.27
C ILE A 170 16.27 -20.58 6.65
N ILE A 171 15.46 -21.62 6.80
CA ILE A 171 14.07 -21.70 6.34
C ILE A 171 13.22 -22.39 7.41
N ALA A 172 12.03 -21.87 7.71
CA ALA A 172 11.11 -22.51 8.65
C ALA A 172 10.27 -23.62 7.98
N SER A 173 10.09 -24.73 8.69
CA SER A 173 9.10 -25.78 8.38
C SER A 173 8.41 -26.26 9.66
N ASP A 174 7.40 -27.12 9.50
CA ASP A 174 6.76 -27.86 10.60
C ASP A 174 6.31 -26.95 11.77
N VAL A 175 5.79 -25.77 11.44
CA VAL A 175 5.29 -24.81 12.42
C VAL A 175 4.04 -25.40 13.08
N THR A 176 4.09 -25.55 14.40
CA THR A 176 2.95 -25.99 15.22
C THR A 176 2.48 -24.84 16.11
N LYS A 177 1.65 -25.14 17.12
CA LYS A 177 1.21 -24.16 18.10
C LYS A 177 2.34 -23.66 19.01
N THR A 178 3.37 -24.46 19.25
CA THR A 178 4.41 -24.15 20.25
C THR A 178 5.82 -24.57 19.82
N THR A 179 5.98 -25.13 18.63
CA THR A 179 7.27 -25.58 18.09
C THR A 179 7.38 -25.21 16.62
N LEU A 180 8.60 -25.05 16.13
CA LEU A 180 8.88 -25.02 14.69
C LEU A 180 10.22 -25.70 14.41
N ARG A 181 10.43 -26.08 13.15
CA ARG A 181 11.74 -26.51 12.65
C ARG A 181 12.39 -25.36 11.88
N VAL A 182 13.66 -25.11 12.16
CA VAL A 182 14.53 -24.24 11.36
C VAL A 182 15.49 -25.14 10.59
N ASN A 183 15.27 -25.26 9.28
CA ASN A 183 16.17 -25.97 8.38
C ASN A 183 17.37 -25.10 8.06
N ILE A 184 18.55 -25.73 7.93
CA ILE A 184 19.84 -25.07 7.74
C ILE A 184 20.36 -25.38 6.33
N GLU A 185 20.44 -24.35 5.49
CA GLU A 185 20.93 -24.40 4.11
C GLU A 185 22.26 -23.66 3.98
N ARG A 186 23.32 -24.28 4.51
CA ARG A 186 24.63 -23.62 4.66
C ARG A 186 25.58 -23.79 3.47
N LYS A 187 25.22 -24.57 2.45
CA LYS A 187 26.14 -24.85 1.33
C LYS A 187 26.28 -23.62 0.43
N ALA A 188 27.49 -23.07 0.36
CA ALA A 188 27.71 -21.80 -0.34
C ALA A 188 27.37 -21.89 -1.84
N GLY A 189 27.70 -23.01 -2.49
CA GLY A 189 27.44 -23.23 -3.92
C GLY A 189 25.96 -23.44 -4.28
N GLU A 190 25.07 -23.66 -3.31
CA GLU A 190 23.63 -23.89 -3.55
C GLU A 190 22.78 -22.66 -3.17
N SER A 191 23.38 -21.59 -2.62
CA SER A 191 22.67 -20.40 -2.15
C SER A 191 22.29 -19.39 -3.25
N GLY A 192 22.63 -19.65 -4.51
CA GLY A 192 22.32 -18.76 -5.63
C GLY A 192 23.14 -19.06 -6.89
N THR A 193 23.09 -18.14 -7.85
CA THR A 193 23.97 -18.16 -9.03
C THR A 193 25.43 -17.93 -8.62
N ALA A 194 26.38 -18.33 -9.46
CA ALA A 194 27.81 -18.13 -9.18
C ALA A 194 28.18 -16.64 -8.95
N ALA A 195 27.46 -15.71 -9.59
CA ALA A 195 27.66 -14.27 -9.39
C ALA A 195 27.14 -13.81 -8.01
N GLU A 196 25.95 -14.24 -7.62
CA GLU A 196 25.38 -13.93 -6.29
C GLU A 196 26.26 -14.53 -5.18
N VAL A 197 26.71 -15.78 -5.32
CA VAL A 197 27.60 -16.42 -4.34
C VAL A 197 28.93 -15.66 -4.21
N ALA A 198 29.48 -15.14 -5.32
CA ALA A 198 30.69 -14.32 -5.27
C ALA A 198 30.46 -12.99 -4.52
N GLU A 199 29.29 -12.37 -4.69
CA GLU A 199 28.88 -11.17 -3.94
C GLU A 199 28.68 -11.48 -2.45
N PHE A 200 28.01 -12.58 -2.09
CA PHE A 200 27.83 -12.96 -0.69
C PHE A 200 29.17 -13.14 0.05
N LYS A 201 30.19 -13.68 -0.63
CA LYS A 201 31.54 -13.84 -0.08
C LYS A 201 32.31 -12.53 0.16
N THR A 202 31.83 -11.39 -0.32
CA THR A 202 32.41 -10.09 0.05
C THR A 202 31.93 -9.62 1.43
N HIS A 203 30.87 -10.24 1.97
CA HIS A 203 30.23 -9.87 3.23
C HIS A 203 30.29 -10.97 4.29
N PHE A 204 30.32 -12.24 3.90
CA PHE A 204 30.30 -13.38 4.81
C PHE A 204 31.44 -14.36 4.58
N SER A 205 31.87 -15.05 5.64
CA SER A 205 32.93 -16.05 5.58
C SER A 205 32.41 -17.46 5.30
N THR A 206 33.26 -18.30 4.73
CA THR A 206 33.00 -19.74 4.55
C THR A 206 33.96 -20.60 5.37
N VAL A 207 33.56 -21.84 5.64
CA VAL A 207 34.35 -22.89 6.29
C VAL A 207 34.22 -24.20 5.51
N ASP A 208 35.22 -25.07 5.63
CA ASP A 208 35.08 -26.45 5.17
C ASP A 208 34.27 -27.26 6.19
N PHE A 209 33.29 -28.02 5.70
CA PHE A 209 32.57 -28.97 6.50
C PHE A 209 32.31 -30.24 5.71
N ASN A 210 32.95 -31.31 6.16
CA ASN A 210 32.91 -32.61 5.49
C ASN A 210 33.26 -32.50 3.99
N GLY A 211 34.24 -31.65 3.64
CA GLY A 211 34.69 -31.44 2.26
C GLY A 211 33.78 -30.55 1.41
N THR A 212 32.80 -29.85 2.01
CA THR A 212 31.91 -28.90 1.33
C THR A 212 32.11 -27.49 1.86
N GLU A 213 32.35 -26.54 0.95
CA GLU A 213 32.40 -25.11 1.30
C GLU A 213 31.02 -24.63 1.76
N SER A 214 30.97 -24.18 3.02
CA SER A 214 29.72 -23.82 3.69
C SER A 214 29.84 -22.46 4.38
N TRP A 215 28.75 -21.70 4.46
CA TRP A 215 28.68 -20.44 5.20
C TRP A 215 29.00 -20.62 6.68
N LYS A 216 29.79 -19.71 7.24
CA LYS A 216 30.15 -19.69 8.66
C LYS A 216 29.01 -19.09 9.48
N MET A 217 28.01 -19.91 9.79
CA MET A 217 26.91 -19.55 10.69
C MET A 217 27.20 -20.11 12.09
N GLU A 218 27.11 -19.29 13.13
CA GLU A 218 27.48 -19.67 14.50
C GLU A 218 26.31 -19.66 15.48
N THR A 219 25.43 -18.67 15.37
CA THR A 219 24.38 -18.44 16.36
C THR A 219 23.02 -18.30 15.68
N LEU A 220 22.01 -18.94 16.27
CA LEU A 220 20.60 -18.61 16.06
C LEU A 220 20.11 -17.74 17.22
N THR A 221 19.48 -16.60 16.90
CA THR A 221 18.76 -15.81 17.90
C THR A 221 17.26 -15.91 17.67
N VAL A 222 16.50 -16.02 18.76
CA VAL A 222 15.04 -16.04 18.75
C VAL A 222 14.52 -14.92 19.63
N GLU A 223 13.64 -14.10 19.09
CA GLU A 223 13.07 -12.94 19.78
C GLU A 223 11.56 -12.85 19.53
N ALA A 224 10.82 -12.32 20.50
CA ALA A 224 9.42 -11.99 20.30
C ALA A 224 9.34 -10.81 19.33
N SER A 225 8.55 -10.93 18.26
CA SER A 225 8.32 -9.80 17.36
C SER A 225 7.56 -8.69 18.10
N PRO A 226 7.78 -7.41 17.74
CA PRO A 226 6.90 -6.30 18.12
C PRO A 226 5.40 -6.52 17.81
N SER A 227 5.06 -7.47 16.94
CA SER A 227 3.66 -7.89 16.71
C SER A 227 3.09 -8.81 17.81
N SER A 228 3.92 -9.26 18.75
CA SER A 228 3.57 -10.14 19.88
C SER A 228 4.54 -9.90 21.05
N PRO A 229 4.62 -8.66 21.58
CA PRO A 229 5.70 -8.25 22.50
C PRO A 229 5.72 -9.04 23.82
N ASP A 230 4.57 -9.57 24.25
CA ASP A 230 4.44 -10.35 25.49
C ASP A 230 4.70 -11.86 25.30
N ALA A 231 5.03 -12.29 24.08
CA ALA A 231 5.30 -13.69 23.78
C ALA A 231 6.54 -14.19 24.52
N GLN A 232 6.43 -15.36 25.14
CA GLN A 232 7.56 -15.94 25.87
C GLN A 232 8.57 -16.54 24.91
N VAL A 233 9.84 -16.25 25.13
CA VAL A 233 10.97 -16.89 24.46
C VAL A 233 11.75 -17.69 25.51
N PRO A 234 11.84 -19.02 25.39
CA PRO A 234 12.69 -19.82 26.28
C PRO A 234 14.15 -19.37 26.22
N GLU A 235 14.80 -19.27 27.39
CA GLU A 235 16.15 -18.70 27.51
C GLU A 235 17.18 -19.38 26.60
N LYS A 236 17.07 -20.71 26.43
CA LYS A 236 17.96 -21.49 25.55
C LYS A 236 17.95 -21.05 24.09
N TRP A 237 16.86 -20.42 23.62
CA TRP A 237 16.69 -20.01 22.22
C TRP A 237 17.09 -18.56 21.95
N ARG A 238 17.24 -17.72 22.99
CA ARG A 238 17.58 -16.30 22.80
C ARG A 238 18.91 -16.12 22.06
N LYS A 239 19.88 -16.98 22.36
CA LYS A 239 21.19 -17.03 21.72
C LYS A 239 21.71 -18.46 21.67
N TYR A 240 21.11 -19.28 20.81
CA TYR A 240 21.46 -20.69 20.64
C TYR A 240 22.71 -20.81 19.77
N ARG A 241 23.78 -21.41 20.32
CA ARG A 241 25.00 -21.68 19.55
C ARG A 241 24.83 -22.99 18.77
N LEU A 242 24.98 -22.90 17.46
CA LEU A 242 24.86 -24.04 16.57
C LEU A 242 26.02 -25.02 16.77
N THR A 243 25.68 -26.31 16.77
CA THR A 243 26.61 -27.40 17.01
C THR A 243 26.92 -28.15 15.71
N SER A 244 27.98 -28.97 15.72
CA SER A 244 28.26 -29.89 14.61
C SER A 244 27.10 -30.86 14.38
N GLU A 245 26.44 -31.34 15.46
CA GLU A 245 25.27 -32.22 15.32
C GLU A 245 24.08 -31.52 14.64
N ASP A 246 23.88 -30.21 14.87
CA ASP A 246 22.85 -29.44 14.19
C ASP A 246 23.12 -29.34 12.69
N PHE A 247 24.38 -29.14 12.31
CA PHE A 247 24.79 -29.09 10.91
C PHE A 247 24.72 -30.44 10.20
N GLU A 248 25.09 -31.53 10.88
CA GLU A 248 24.96 -32.89 10.34
C GLU A 248 23.50 -33.28 10.13
N ARG A 249 22.64 -32.85 11.07
CA ARG A 249 21.20 -33.11 11.01
C ARG A 249 20.47 -32.19 10.02
N GLY A 250 21.01 -30.99 9.77
CA GLY A 250 20.48 -29.99 8.85
C GLY A 250 19.30 -29.17 9.40
N TYR A 251 19.00 -29.26 10.70
CA TYR A 251 17.92 -28.48 11.30
C TYR A 251 18.03 -28.34 12.83
N VAL A 252 17.34 -27.33 13.36
CA VAL A 252 17.10 -27.11 14.79
C VAL A 252 15.59 -27.10 15.05
N ASP A 253 15.13 -27.91 16.00
CA ASP A 253 13.74 -27.90 16.45
C ASP A 253 13.58 -26.96 17.66
N ILE A 254 12.94 -25.82 17.43
CA ILE A 254 12.65 -24.82 18.46
C ILE A 254 11.34 -25.19 19.14
N ASP A 255 11.34 -25.21 20.47
CA ASP A 255 10.20 -25.57 21.31
C ASP A 255 9.85 -24.48 22.36
N GLY A 256 8.76 -24.68 23.09
CA GLY A 256 8.37 -23.82 24.22
C GLY A 256 7.86 -22.43 23.82
N LEU A 257 7.47 -22.25 22.55
CA LEU A 257 6.94 -20.99 22.04
C LEU A 257 5.45 -20.82 22.39
N THR A 258 4.99 -19.58 22.36
CA THR A 258 3.61 -19.18 22.63
C THR A 258 2.79 -19.28 21.33
N GLN A 259 1.64 -19.95 21.39
CA GLN A 259 0.70 -20.03 20.27
C GLN A 259 0.21 -18.65 19.81
N ASN A 260 -0.13 -18.52 18.53
CA ASN A 260 -0.59 -17.28 17.88
C ASN A 260 0.39 -16.09 17.92
N SER A 261 1.57 -16.26 18.51
CA SER A 261 2.60 -15.23 18.60
C SER A 261 3.53 -15.24 17.40
N VAL A 262 4.17 -14.11 17.12
CA VAL A 262 5.17 -13.96 16.07
C VAL A 262 6.57 -13.90 16.68
N TYR A 263 7.49 -14.66 16.10
CA TYR A 263 8.91 -14.68 16.50
C TYR A 263 9.80 -14.27 15.33
N LEU A 264 10.87 -13.55 15.65
CA LEU A 264 11.98 -13.25 14.75
C LEU A 264 13.09 -14.26 15.02
N ILE A 265 13.60 -14.90 13.98
CA ILE A 265 14.68 -15.88 14.07
C ILE A 265 15.80 -15.46 13.11
N ASN A 266 16.99 -15.22 13.64
CA ASN A 266 18.14 -14.76 12.85
C ASN A 266 19.24 -15.81 12.84
N ALA A 267 19.89 -15.97 11.68
CA ALA A 267 21.15 -16.67 11.53
C ALA A 267 22.32 -15.68 11.54
N ILE A 268 23.28 -15.83 12.46
CA ILE A 268 24.33 -14.85 12.71
C ILE A 268 25.73 -15.45 12.46
N ASP A 269 26.59 -14.68 11.79
CA ASP A 269 28.05 -14.83 11.80
C ASP A 269 28.64 -13.96 12.92
N ASP A 270 29.16 -14.57 13.98
CA ASP A 270 29.60 -13.84 15.18
C ASP A 270 30.95 -13.12 14.97
N ASP A 271 31.66 -13.37 13.86
CA ASP A 271 32.90 -12.66 13.50
C ASP A 271 32.65 -11.23 12.97
N ILE A 272 31.43 -10.95 12.51
CA ILE A 272 31.07 -9.65 11.94
C ILE A 272 30.60 -8.73 13.09
N PRO A 273 31.32 -7.63 13.39
CA PRO A 273 31.05 -6.82 14.57
C PRO A 273 29.77 -5.98 14.47
N VAL A 274 29.36 -5.63 13.25
CA VAL A 274 28.16 -4.83 12.99
C VAL A 274 26.94 -5.77 12.94
N ALA A 275 26.04 -5.65 13.92
CA ALA A 275 24.94 -6.59 14.12
C ALA A 275 24.00 -6.69 12.89
N VAL A 276 23.72 -5.57 12.22
CA VAL A 276 22.86 -5.54 11.02
C VAL A 276 23.52 -6.22 9.82
N ASP A 277 24.86 -6.31 9.80
CA ASP A 277 25.64 -7.01 8.77
C ASP A 277 25.89 -8.48 9.11
N ALA A 278 26.02 -8.80 10.39
CA ALA A 278 26.27 -10.15 10.89
C ALA A 278 25.13 -11.14 10.59
N CYS A 279 23.90 -10.64 10.40
CA CYS A 279 22.75 -11.47 10.12
C CYS A 279 22.73 -11.92 8.65
N TYR A 280 22.75 -13.23 8.39
CA TYR A 280 22.51 -13.79 7.06
C TYR A 280 21.09 -13.48 6.59
N ASN A 281 20.09 -14.14 7.19
CA ASN A 281 18.68 -13.86 6.93
C ASN A 281 17.83 -14.00 8.20
N THR A 282 16.69 -13.31 8.20
CA THR A 282 15.72 -13.29 9.30
C THR A 282 14.42 -13.94 8.86
N LEU A 283 13.88 -14.82 9.71
CA LEU A 283 12.54 -15.39 9.57
C LEU A 283 11.56 -14.67 10.51
N ALA A 284 10.42 -14.22 10.00
CA ALA A 284 9.29 -13.78 10.83
C ALA A 284 8.17 -14.84 10.79
N ILE A 285 8.09 -15.64 11.86
CA ILE A 285 7.21 -16.82 11.91
C ILE A 285 6.10 -16.61 12.91
N ARG A 286 4.86 -16.76 12.45
CA ARG A 286 3.68 -16.82 13.31
C ARG A 286 3.40 -18.26 13.70
N MET A 287 3.33 -18.51 14.99
CA MET A 287 2.93 -19.82 15.53
C MET A 287 1.46 -20.09 15.26
N ASP A 288 1.14 -21.35 15.01
CA ASP A 288 -0.23 -21.76 14.73
C ASP A 288 -1.13 -21.64 15.97
N GLY A 289 -2.43 -21.68 15.71
CA GLY A 289 -3.46 -21.82 16.74
C GLY A 289 -4.81 -22.06 16.10
N GLU A 290 -5.82 -22.30 16.95
CA GLU A 290 -7.17 -22.59 16.49
C GLU A 290 -8.05 -21.34 16.59
N ALA A 291 -8.65 -20.96 15.46
CA ALA A 291 -9.69 -19.94 15.45
C ALA A 291 -10.85 -20.41 16.35
N ARG A 292 -11.36 -19.51 17.18
CA ARG A 292 -12.50 -19.81 18.05
C ARG A 292 -13.80 -19.71 17.25
N ALA A 293 -14.91 -20.01 17.92
CA ALA A 293 -16.24 -19.70 17.38
C ALA A 293 -16.30 -18.23 16.89
N PRO A 294 -17.10 -17.93 15.84
CA PRO A 294 -17.26 -16.57 15.35
C PRO A 294 -17.63 -15.58 16.46
N ILE A 295 -17.01 -14.40 16.43
CA ILE A 295 -17.29 -13.32 17.38
C ILE A 295 -18.33 -12.40 16.74
N VAL A 296 -19.52 -12.34 17.32
CA VAL A 296 -20.53 -11.35 16.92
C VAL A 296 -20.17 -10.01 17.56
N ILE A 297 -19.90 -9.01 16.72
CA ILE A 297 -19.72 -7.64 17.17
C ILE A 297 -21.11 -7.06 17.40
N LYS A 298 -21.43 -6.79 18.67
CA LYS A 298 -22.70 -6.15 19.03
C LYS A 298 -22.67 -4.70 18.55
N HIS A 299 -23.70 -4.30 17.83
CA HIS A 299 -23.84 -2.92 17.34
C HIS A 299 -24.13 -1.96 18.48
N VAL A 300 -23.20 -1.04 18.73
CA VAL A 300 -23.35 0.03 19.70
C VAL A 300 -22.86 1.33 19.08
N VAL A 301 -23.76 2.31 18.95
CA VAL A 301 -23.45 3.64 18.41
C VAL A 301 -22.53 4.36 19.39
N ASN A 302 -21.48 5.02 18.86
CA ASN A 302 -20.44 5.67 19.66
C ASN A 302 -19.76 4.74 20.67
N ASP A 303 -19.69 3.43 20.42
CA ASP A 303 -18.93 2.54 21.31
C ASP A 303 -17.48 3.04 21.41
N PRO A 304 -17.05 3.54 22.59
CA PRO A 304 -15.70 4.03 22.72
C PRO A 304 -14.70 2.88 22.60
N ALA A 305 -15.06 1.62 22.88
CA ALA A 305 -14.22 0.43 22.80
C ALA A 305 -12.72 0.64 23.17
N GLY A 306 -12.43 1.55 24.11
CA GLY A 306 -11.09 1.95 24.55
C GLY A 306 -10.32 2.97 23.68
N SER A 307 -10.99 3.80 22.88
CA SER A 307 -10.38 4.87 22.06
C SER A 307 -11.04 6.23 22.32
N THR A 308 -10.25 7.29 22.24
CA THR A 308 -10.75 8.66 22.30
C THR A 308 -11.51 8.96 21.00
N ILE A 309 -12.78 9.33 21.11
CA ILE A 309 -13.64 9.77 20.00
C ILE A 309 -13.72 11.30 20.04
N THR A 310 -13.47 11.98 18.92
CA THR A 310 -13.61 13.44 18.86
C THR A 310 -15.10 13.84 18.84
N PRO A 311 -15.47 15.06 19.25
CA PRO A 311 -16.87 15.51 19.19
C PRO A 311 -17.49 15.41 17.79
N GLU A 312 -16.72 15.71 16.75
CA GLU A 312 -17.16 15.61 15.35
C GLU A 312 -17.37 14.16 14.93
N GLU A 313 -16.46 13.25 15.31
CA GLU A 313 -16.61 11.82 15.05
C GLU A 313 -17.85 11.26 15.75
N ALA A 314 -18.09 11.61 17.03
CA ALA A 314 -19.26 11.17 17.79
C ALA A 314 -20.57 11.69 17.19
N ALA A 315 -20.60 12.96 16.76
CA ALA A 315 -21.76 13.54 16.09
C ALA A 315 -22.06 12.80 14.77
N ALA A 316 -21.02 12.53 13.98
CA ALA A 316 -21.14 11.81 12.72
C ALA A 316 -21.59 10.35 12.92
N ALA A 317 -20.97 9.61 13.84
CA ALA A 317 -21.37 8.24 14.15
C ALA A 317 -22.82 8.16 14.65
N THR A 318 -23.29 9.17 15.40
CA THR A 318 -24.71 9.29 15.77
C THR A 318 -25.61 9.52 14.54
N GLN A 319 -25.22 10.41 13.63
CA GLN A 319 -25.98 10.69 12.40
C GLN A 319 -26.11 9.43 11.52
N TYR A 320 -25.05 8.66 11.36
CA TYR A 320 -25.02 7.45 10.54
C TYR A 320 -25.46 6.17 11.28
N GLN A 321 -25.78 6.27 12.57
CA GLN A 321 -26.07 5.12 13.44
C GLN A 321 -24.96 4.06 13.37
N ALA A 322 -23.71 4.51 13.43
CA ALA A 322 -22.53 3.71 13.12
C ALA A 322 -21.79 3.22 14.39
N CYS A 323 -21.37 1.95 14.38
CA CYS A 323 -20.54 1.33 15.41
C CYS A 323 -19.07 1.28 14.96
N ARG A 324 -18.13 1.68 15.82
CA ARG A 324 -16.69 1.74 15.47
C ARG A 324 -16.04 0.36 15.48
N LEU A 325 -15.13 0.09 14.53
CA LEU A 325 -14.44 -1.20 14.39
C LEU A 325 -12.91 -1.16 14.60
N ASP A 326 -12.27 0.01 14.50
CA ASP A 326 -10.80 0.15 14.51
C ASP A 326 -10.17 -0.53 15.72
N SER A 327 -10.69 -0.23 16.91
CA SER A 327 -10.15 -0.68 18.18
C SER A 327 -10.26 -2.20 18.35
N ILE A 328 -11.32 -2.81 17.80
CA ILE A 328 -11.53 -4.26 17.82
C ILE A 328 -10.45 -4.94 16.98
N ILE A 329 -10.24 -4.48 15.74
CA ILE A 329 -9.27 -5.08 14.82
C ILE A 329 -7.83 -4.79 15.29
N ASN A 330 -7.53 -3.58 15.76
CA ASN A 330 -6.22 -3.22 16.30
C ASN A 330 -5.85 -4.06 17.53
N LYS A 331 -6.80 -4.31 18.45
CA LYS A 331 -6.58 -5.21 19.59
C LYS A 331 -6.39 -6.65 19.13
N TYR A 332 -7.16 -7.11 18.14
CA TYR A 332 -7.03 -8.46 17.60
C TYR A 332 -5.63 -8.74 17.04
N ASN A 333 -5.06 -7.78 16.31
CA ASN A 333 -3.77 -7.92 15.66
C ASN A 333 -2.62 -8.32 16.61
N VAL A 334 -2.61 -7.78 17.83
CA VAL A 334 -1.58 -8.06 18.85
C VAL A 334 -1.97 -9.12 19.87
N ASN A 335 -3.24 -9.56 19.87
CA ASN A 335 -3.76 -10.46 20.88
C ASN A 335 -3.34 -11.93 20.63
N SER A 336 -2.48 -12.48 21.48
CA SER A 336 -2.02 -13.88 21.43
C SER A 336 -3.10 -14.91 21.83
N ALA A 337 -4.19 -14.48 22.46
CA ALA A 337 -5.30 -15.38 22.84
C ALA A 337 -6.25 -15.69 21.68
N LEU A 338 -6.21 -14.91 20.59
CA LEU A 338 -7.00 -15.13 19.38
C LEU A 338 -6.09 -15.57 18.23
N ALA A 339 -6.43 -16.66 17.56
CA ALA A 339 -5.66 -17.16 16.43
C ALA A 339 -5.91 -16.35 15.15
N GLU A 340 -4.98 -16.46 14.21
CA GLU A 340 -5.21 -16.03 12.83
C GLU A 340 -6.38 -16.82 12.21
N GLY A 341 -7.16 -16.16 11.36
CA GLY A 341 -8.38 -16.76 10.77
C GLY A 341 -9.63 -16.62 11.64
N GLN A 342 -9.59 -15.80 12.70
CA GLN A 342 -10.78 -15.47 13.48
C GLN A 342 -11.86 -14.83 12.59
N ILE A 343 -13.11 -15.27 12.79
CA ILE A 343 -14.27 -14.72 12.09
C ILE A 343 -14.97 -13.70 12.99
N PHE A 344 -15.26 -12.53 12.42
CA PHE A 344 -16.06 -11.48 13.03
C PHE A 344 -17.37 -11.31 12.26
N TYR A 345 -18.49 -11.48 12.96
CA TYR A 345 -19.83 -11.24 12.42
C TYR A 345 -20.32 -9.85 12.75
N LEU A 346 -20.82 -9.17 11.72
CA LEU A 346 -21.56 -7.93 11.81
C LEU A 346 -23.06 -8.22 11.77
N GLU A 347 -23.84 -7.62 12.67
CA GLU A 347 -25.31 -7.70 12.60
C GLU A 347 -25.83 -7.11 11.28
N GLY A 348 -26.71 -7.84 10.60
CA GLY A 348 -27.24 -7.44 9.28
C GLY A 348 -28.14 -6.20 9.33
N GLY A 349 -28.08 -5.37 8.28
CA GLY A 349 -28.83 -4.11 8.18
C GLY A 349 -28.33 -3.01 9.12
N LYS A 350 -27.16 -3.18 9.76
CA LYS A 350 -26.54 -2.20 10.66
C LYS A 350 -25.32 -1.54 10.02
N THR A 351 -25.01 -0.33 10.47
CA THR A 351 -23.88 0.45 10.00
C THR A 351 -22.70 0.37 10.98
N TYR A 352 -21.52 0.15 10.45
CA TYR A 352 -20.25 0.16 11.16
C TYR A 352 -19.29 1.12 10.47
N TYR A 353 -18.20 1.51 11.13
CA TYR A 353 -17.19 2.35 10.51
C TYR A 353 -15.78 2.07 11.03
N PHE A 354 -14.81 2.38 10.17
CA PHE A 354 -13.43 2.61 10.57
C PHE A 354 -13.18 4.13 10.58
N ALA A 355 -12.60 4.66 11.65
CA ALA A 355 -12.28 6.09 11.77
C ALA A 355 -10.91 6.43 11.17
N THR A 356 -9.97 5.49 11.29
CA THR A 356 -8.55 5.63 10.97
C THR A 356 -8.05 4.46 10.13
N ASN A 357 -6.89 4.62 9.51
CA ASN A 357 -6.26 3.53 8.77
C ASN A 357 -5.98 2.35 9.69
N VAL A 358 -6.39 1.14 9.28
CA VAL A 358 -6.18 -0.09 10.06
C VAL A 358 -5.16 -0.98 9.38
N SER A 359 -4.10 -1.33 10.11
CA SER A 359 -3.04 -2.23 9.65
C SER A 359 -3.52 -3.69 9.65
N LEU A 360 -3.28 -4.41 8.57
CA LEU A 360 -3.68 -5.79 8.32
C LEU A 360 -2.42 -6.67 8.29
N TYR A 361 -1.98 -7.14 9.46
CA TYR A 361 -0.79 -8.00 9.62
C TYR A 361 -1.10 -9.31 10.39
N LYS A 362 -2.40 -9.59 10.58
CA LYS A 362 -2.94 -10.85 11.09
C LYS A 362 -4.27 -11.11 10.39
N GLY A 363 -4.37 -12.24 9.69
CA GLY A 363 -5.54 -12.59 8.88
C GLY A 363 -6.82 -12.78 9.69
N PHE A 364 -7.96 -12.39 9.13
CA PHE A 364 -9.31 -12.57 9.69
C PHE A 364 -10.37 -12.57 8.58
N THR A 365 -11.58 -12.99 8.93
CA THR A 365 -12.79 -12.80 8.11
C THR A 365 -13.71 -11.79 8.78
N LEU A 366 -14.11 -10.75 8.07
CA LEU A 366 -15.17 -9.83 8.47
C LEU A 366 -16.36 -10.04 7.52
N LYS A 367 -17.52 -10.39 8.09
CA LYS A 367 -18.71 -10.66 7.28
C LYS A 367 -20.01 -10.36 7.98
N THR A 368 -21.07 -10.13 7.21
CA THR A 368 -22.41 -10.06 7.78
C THR A 368 -22.80 -11.42 8.38
N ASN A 369 -23.49 -11.39 9.52
CA ASN A 369 -23.99 -12.58 10.19
C ASN A 369 -24.90 -13.38 9.23
N PRO A 370 -24.55 -14.64 8.89
CA PRO A 370 -25.35 -15.45 7.97
C PRO A 370 -26.81 -15.64 8.41
N ALA A 371 -27.07 -15.67 9.73
CA ALA A 371 -28.43 -15.79 10.26
C ALA A 371 -29.28 -14.55 9.97
N ASP A 372 -28.67 -13.35 9.95
CA ASP A 372 -29.37 -12.10 9.64
C ASP A 372 -29.65 -11.97 8.13
N LEU A 373 -28.73 -12.42 7.29
CA LEU A 373 -28.94 -12.53 5.84
C LEU A 373 -30.09 -13.49 5.52
N ALA A 374 -30.09 -14.67 6.12
CA ALA A 374 -31.17 -15.66 5.97
C ALA A 374 -32.53 -15.14 6.48
N ALA A 375 -32.52 -14.26 7.48
CA ALA A 375 -33.71 -13.59 7.99
C ALA A 375 -34.14 -12.35 7.16
N GLY A 376 -33.45 -12.05 6.04
CA GLY A 376 -33.80 -10.94 5.16
C GLY A 376 -33.48 -9.55 5.72
N LYS A 377 -32.60 -9.44 6.72
CA LYS A 377 -32.22 -8.14 7.31
C LYS A 377 -31.28 -7.31 6.42
N GLY A 378 -30.75 -7.91 5.36
CA GLY A 378 -29.77 -7.29 4.46
C GLY A 378 -28.33 -7.38 4.99
N ARG A 379 -27.39 -6.94 4.15
CA ARG A 379 -25.97 -6.86 4.48
C ARG A 379 -25.71 -5.77 5.52
N ALA A 380 -24.63 -5.90 6.28
CA ALA A 380 -24.10 -4.81 7.09
C ALA A 380 -23.39 -3.79 6.19
N THR A 381 -23.46 -2.52 6.57
CA THR A 381 -22.73 -1.43 5.92
C THR A 381 -21.48 -1.13 6.70
N VAL A 382 -20.32 -1.00 6.04
CA VAL A 382 -19.05 -0.59 6.66
C VAL A 382 -18.55 0.68 5.98
N LEU A 383 -18.47 1.76 6.76
CA LEU A 383 -17.99 3.05 6.30
C LEU A 383 -16.48 3.17 6.47
N LEU A 384 -15.77 3.52 5.40
CA LEU A 384 -14.32 3.80 5.42
C LEU A 384 -14.07 5.25 5.82
N ASN A 385 -14.57 5.58 7.01
CA ASN A 385 -14.87 6.93 7.49
C ASN A 385 -15.78 7.64 6.47
N GLY A 386 -15.40 8.80 5.96
CA GLY A 386 -16.18 9.59 5.02
C GLY A 386 -17.42 10.21 5.63
N MET A 387 -17.55 10.25 6.96
CA MET A 387 -18.77 10.71 7.62
C MET A 387 -18.76 12.20 7.98
N TYR A 388 -17.58 12.82 8.02
CA TYR A 388 -17.39 14.22 8.39
C TYR A 388 -16.11 14.79 7.78
N THR A 389 -15.97 16.12 7.86
CA THR A 389 -14.81 16.86 7.37
C THR A 389 -14.04 17.50 8.50
N THR A 390 -12.71 17.58 8.37
CA THR A 390 -11.86 18.42 9.23
C THR A 390 -11.24 19.51 8.38
N GLY A 391 -11.60 20.76 8.69
CA GLY A 391 -11.39 21.87 7.76
C GLY A 391 -12.11 21.61 6.44
N GLY A 392 -11.43 21.81 5.31
CA GLY A 392 -12.00 21.58 3.97
C GLY A 392 -11.91 20.14 3.44
N ASN A 393 -11.33 19.19 4.20
CA ASN A 393 -11.04 17.85 3.69
C ASN A 393 -11.97 16.80 4.33
N VAL A 394 -12.41 15.84 3.50
CA VAL A 394 -13.17 14.66 3.94
C VAL A 394 -12.23 13.72 4.69
N ASN A 395 -12.60 13.35 5.91
CA ASN A 395 -11.86 12.31 6.64
C ASN A 395 -12.18 10.96 6.02
N SER A 396 -11.18 10.25 5.51
CA SER A 396 -11.32 8.92 4.94
C SER A 396 -10.22 8.03 5.51
N CYS A 397 -10.47 6.71 5.54
CA CYS A 397 -9.47 5.74 5.93
C CYS A 397 -9.34 4.61 4.90
N ASN A 398 -8.23 3.89 5.00
CA ASN A 398 -7.93 2.73 4.16
C ASN A 398 -7.54 1.55 5.05
N PHE A 399 -7.77 0.33 4.57
CA PHE A 399 -7.05 -0.81 5.09
C PHE A 399 -5.58 -0.75 4.64
N MET A 400 -4.64 -0.99 5.54
CA MET A 400 -3.21 -0.93 5.26
C MET A 400 -2.65 -2.36 5.29
N PHE A 401 -2.22 -2.91 4.16
CA PHE A 401 -1.57 -4.21 4.16
C PHE A 401 -0.25 -4.16 4.93
N GLY A 402 -0.07 -5.09 5.87
CA GLY A 402 1.08 -5.13 6.75
C GLY A 402 1.09 -3.98 7.77
N ARG A 403 2.29 -3.56 8.17
CA ARG A 403 2.55 -2.42 9.06
C ARG A 403 3.96 -1.88 8.79
N GLN A 404 4.28 -0.75 9.40
CA GLN A 404 5.63 -0.18 9.40
C GLN A 404 6.55 -0.96 10.35
N PRO A 405 7.87 -1.03 10.07
CA PRO A 405 8.84 -1.67 10.96
C PRO A 405 8.91 -0.94 12.31
N GLN A 406 9.20 -1.69 13.36
CA GLN A 406 9.51 -1.17 14.69
C GLN A 406 11.03 -1.26 14.94
N SER A 407 11.49 -0.70 16.06
CA SER A 407 12.93 -0.70 16.39
C SER A 407 13.51 -2.12 16.38
N GLY A 408 14.63 -2.30 15.66
CA GLY A 408 15.32 -3.59 15.51
C GLY A 408 14.73 -4.53 14.44
N GLU A 409 13.63 -4.17 13.75
CA GLU A 409 13.07 -5.00 12.70
C GLU A 409 13.67 -4.69 11.32
N ASN A 410 14.10 -5.72 10.62
CA ASN A 410 14.47 -5.61 9.22
C ASN A 410 13.20 -5.51 8.33
N PRO A 411 12.95 -4.38 7.65
CA PRO A 411 11.73 -4.17 6.87
C PRO A 411 11.63 -5.08 5.63
N ASN A 412 12.73 -5.70 5.19
CA ASN A 412 12.71 -6.65 4.07
C ASN A 412 12.18 -8.03 4.48
N VAL A 413 12.03 -8.29 5.77
CA VAL A 413 11.42 -9.52 6.29
C VAL A 413 9.92 -9.46 6.06
N ARG A 414 9.38 -10.53 5.45
CA ARG A 414 7.96 -10.60 5.10
C ARG A 414 7.13 -10.97 6.32
N ILE A 415 6.10 -10.17 6.60
CA ILE A 415 4.99 -10.56 7.46
C ILE A 415 4.14 -11.57 6.69
N ASN A 416 4.05 -12.79 7.21
CA ASN A 416 3.19 -13.83 6.67
C ASN A 416 1.76 -13.65 7.20
N ILE A 417 0.81 -13.54 6.28
CA ILE A 417 -0.62 -13.37 6.55
C ILE A 417 -1.36 -14.49 5.83
N LYS A 418 -2.11 -15.32 6.56
CA LYS A 418 -2.86 -16.44 5.98
C LYS A 418 -4.01 -15.93 5.12
N ALA A 419 -5.06 -15.38 5.71
CA ALA A 419 -6.22 -14.96 4.94
C ALA A 419 -6.83 -13.65 5.44
N LEU A 420 -7.09 -12.73 4.52
CA LEU A 420 -7.84 -11.50 4.76
C LEU A 420 -9.11 -11.55 3.91
N GLU A 421 -10.26 -11.62 4.58
CA GLU A 421 -11.53 -11.96 3.93
C GLU A 421 -12.64 -10.97 4.31
N PHE A 422 -13.31 -10.45 3.29
CA PHE A 422 -14.45 -9.55 3.43
C PHE A 422 -15.62 -10.13 2.65
N GLU A 423 -16.72 -10.47 3.33
CA GLU A 423 -17.85 -11.13 2.71
C GLU A 423 -19.18 -10.47 3.07
N ASP A 424 -20.07 -10.35 2.08
CA ASP A 424 -21.45 -9.93 2.26
C ASP A 424 -21.58 -8.54 2.94
N ILE A 425 -20.77 -7.56 2.54
CA ILE A 425 -20.72 -6.20 3.12
C ILE A 425 -20.96 -5.11 2.08
N ASP A 426 -21.69 -4.06 2.47
CA ASP A 426 -21.81 -2.82 1.73
C ASP A 426 -20.74 -1.82 2.22
N PHE A 427 -19.67 -1.61 1.45
CA PHE A 427 -18.65 -0.60 1.77
C PHE A 427 -18.99 0.76 1.16
N ASN A 428 -18.79 1.82 1.94
CA ASN A 428 -19.05 3.19 1.48
C ASN A 428 -18.10 4.21 2.13
N CYS A 429 -17.89 5.34 1.46
CA CYS A 429 -17.29 6.57 1.99
C CYS A 429 -18.26 7.73 1.67
N PRO A 430 -19.26 8.02 2.51
CA PRO A 430 -20.50 8.69 2.09
C PRO A 430 -20.32 10.17 1.71
N LEU A 431 -19.34 10.87 2.27
CA LEU A 431 -19.00 12.24 1.88
C LEU A 431 -17.79 12.30 0.94
N ALA A 432 -17.35 11.17 0.36
CA ALA A 432 -16.25 11.19 -0.60
C ALA A 432 -16.58 12.13 -1.76
N ARG A 433 -15.60 12.96 -2.11
CA ARG A 433 -15.70 13.94 -3.19
C ARG A 433 -14.93 13.46 -4.40
N ASN A 434 -15.54 13.51 -5.57
CA ASN A 434 -14.86 13.27 -6.84
C ASN A 434 -14.38 14.60 -7.47
N TYR A 435 -13.82 14.54 -8.67
CA TYR A 435 -13.38 15.72 -9.40
C TYR A 435 -14.54 16.66 -9.78
N GLY A 436 -15.73 16.12 -10.05
CA GLY A 436 -16.92 16.92 -10.29
C GLY A 436 -17.28 17.80 -9.08
N ASP A 437 -17.20 17.26 -7.86
CA ASP A 437 -17.37 18.04 -6.64
C ASP A 437 -16.29 19.12 -6.47
N GLN A 438 -15.04 18.79 -6.84
CA GLN A 438 -13.94 19.76 -6.83
C GLN A 438 -14.20 20.92 -7.79
N GLU A 439 -14.65 20.64 -9.02
CA GLU A 439 -15.02 21.68 -9.99
C GLU A 439 -16.23 22.51 -9.54
N ALA A 440 -17.14 21.91 -8.76
CA ALA A 440 -18.26 22.60 -8.14
C ALA A 440 -17.86 23.42 -6.88
N GLY A 441 -16.58 23.43 -6.49
CA GLY A 441 -16.08 24.20 -5.36
C GLY A 441 -16.33 23.55 -3.99
N ALA A 442 -16.69 22.27 -3.92
CA ALA A 442 -16.96 21.58 -2.66
C ALA A 442 -15.68 21.23 -1.87
N GLY A 443 -14.51 21.24 -2.52
CA GLY A 443 -13.21 20.93 -1.94
C GLY A 443 -12.44 19.90 -2.77
N ASN A 444 -11.27 19.48 -2.30
CA ASN A 444 -10.43 18.53 -3.04
C ASN A 444 -11.11 17.16 -3.20
N ALA A 445 -10.85 16.50 -4.33
CA ALA A 445 -11.20 15.10 -4.53
C ALA A 445 -10.56 14.22 -3.43
N THR A 446 -11.30 13.21 -2.97
CA THR A 446 -10.92 12.39 -1.82
C THR A 446 -9.83 11.39 -2.21
N GLY A 447 -8.76 11.35 -1.41
CA GLY A 447 -7.56 10.58 -1.69
C GLY A 447 -7.56 9.14 -1.18
N ASN A 448 -8.69 8.43 -1.26
CA ASN A 448 -8.94 7.16 -0.58
C ASN A 448 -8.88 5.91 -1.48
N TYR A 449 -8.76 4.76 -0.82
CA TYR A 449 -8.67 3.41 -1.38
C TYR A 449 -9.46 2.44 -0.51
N PHE A 450 -9.83 1.27 -1.04
CA PHE A 450 -10.26 0.16 -0.19
C PHE A 450 -9.09 -0.34 0.65
N ALA A 451 -7.97 -0.65 -0.02
CA ALA A 451 -6.72 -1.03 0.65
C ALA A 451 -5.50 -0.34 0.04
N ASN A 452 -4.51 -0.06 0.87
CA ASN A 452 -3.26 0.59 0.53
C ASN A 452 -2.12 -0.09 1.32
N MET A 453 -0.90 0.40 1.19
CA MET A 453 0.25 -0.05 1.97
C MET A 453 1.05 1.16 2.45
N TYR A 454 1.83 1.06 3.52
CA TYR A 454 2.75 2.15 3.89
C TYR A 454 3.93 2.19 2.91
N SER A 455 4.39 3.37 2.52
CA SER A 455 5.55 3.51 1.61
C SER A 455 6.85 2.99 2.24
N ASN A 456 6.94 3.01 3.56
CA ASN A 456 7.99 2.42 4.39
C ASN A 456 7.47 1.19 5.16
N GLY A 457 6.46 0.50 4.63
CA GLY A 457 5.92 -0.72 5.23
C GLY A 457 6.90 -1.90 5.10
N MET A 458 6.80 -2.86 6.04
CA MET A 458 7.51 -4.13 5.95
C MET A 458 7.06 -4.95 4.73
N GLY A 459 7.89 -5.90 4.30
CA GLY A 459 7.50 -6.90 3.32
C GLY A 459 6.28 -7.69 3.79
N ILE A 460 5.51 -8.22 2.85
CA ILE A 460 4.33 -9.05 3.16
C ILE A 460 4.25 -10.27 2.24
N GLN A 461 3.70 -11.35 2.77
CA GLN A 461 3.19 -12.46 1.98
C GLN A 461 1.77 -12.79 2.45
N VAL A 462 0.79 -12.53 1.59
CA VAL A 462 -0.62 -12.78 1.85
C VAL A 462 -1.02 -14.06 1.11
N GLN A 463 -1.36 -15.14 1.83
CA GLN A 463 -1.73 -16.40 1.19
C GLN A 463 -3.09 -16.27 0.48
N ARG A 464 -4.03 -15.52 1.06
CA ARG A 464 -5.32 -15.23 0.44
C ARG A 464 -5.86 -13.84 0.82
N PHE A 465 -6.21 -13.07 -0.19
CA PHE A 465 -7.05 -11.87 -0.05
C PHE A 465 -8.35 -12.13 -0.83
N LEU A 466 -9.48 -12.20 -0.13
CA LEU A 466 -10.79 -12.45 -0.74
C LEU A 466 -11.75 -11.31 -0.42
N VAL A 467 -12.41 -10.80 -1.46
CA VAL A 467 -13.58 -9.93 -1.35
C VAL A 467 -14.73 -10.60 -2.09
N LYS A 468 -15.83 -10.88 -1.40
CA LYS A 468 -16.93 -11.66 -1.97
C LYS A 468 -18.31 -11.09 -1.62
N ASN A 469 -19.19 -11.02 -2.60
CA ASN A 469 -20.57 -10.56 -2.41
C ASN A 469 -20.67 -9.16 -1.75
N CYS A 470 -19.72 -8.28 -2.04
CA CYS A 470 -19.69 -6.93 -1.48
C CYS A 470 -20.19 -5.88 -2.50
N SER A 471 -20.52 -4.69 -2.03
CA SER A 471 -20.59 -3.52 -2.92
C SER A 471 -19.71 -2.39 -2.40
N PHE A 472 -19.26 -1.53 -3.32
CA PHE A 472 -18.35 -0.44 -3.05
C PHE A 472 -18.89 0.85 -3.65
N GLN A 473 -18.74 1.92 -2.87
CA GLN A 473 -19.06 3.28 -3.26
C GLN A 473 -18.09 4.27 -2.63
N GLY A 474 -17.81 5.36 -3.33
CA GLY A 474 -17.02 6.48 -2.82
C GLY A 474 -15.52 6.18 -2.75
N LEU A 475 -15.02 5.20 -3.51
CA LEU A 475 -13.58 4.94 -3.67
C LEU A 475 -13.04 5.74 -4.85
N VAL A 476 -12.64 6.98 -4.59
CA VAL A 476 -12.40 7.99 -5.64
C VAL A 476 -11.03 7.83 -6.28
N ARG A 477 -9.96 7.60 -5.49
CA ARG A 477 -8.58 7.69 -6.00
C ARG A 477 -8.04 6.37 -6.56
N GLY A 478 -8.45 5.23 -6.03
CA GLY A 478 -8.05 3.89 -6.45
C GLY A 478 -8.75 2.82 -5.60
N PHE A 479 -8.55 1.54 -5.90
CA PHE A 479 -9.16 0.45 -5.12
C PHE A 479 -8.14 -0.24 -4.23
N VAL A 480 -7.13 -0.89 -4.82
CA VAL A 480 -5.98 -1.45 -4.10
C VAL A 480 -4.68 -0.87 -4.63
N ARG A 481 -3.88 -0.32 -3.71
CA ARG A 481 -2.53 0.16 -4.00
C ARG A 481 -1.48 -0.56 -3.16
N VAL A 482 -0.57 -1.24 -3.83
CA VAL A 482 0.67 -1.75 -3.21
C VAL A 482 1.76 -0.71 -3.42
N GLN A 483 2.56 -0.43 -2.37
CA GLN A 483 3.66 0.53 -2.44
C GLN A 483 4.79 0.22 -1.46
N GLY A 484 5.96 0.83 -1.69
CA GLY A 484 7.16 0.73 -0.85
C GLY A 484 8.29 -0.05 -1.52
N SER A 485 9.44 -0.21 -0.88
CA SER A 485 10.60 -0.94 -1.45
C SER A 485 10.68 -2.42 -1.05
N ALA A 486 10.08 -2.83 0.07
CA ALA A 486 10.12 -4.21 0.53
C ALA A 486 9.35 -5.18 -0.41
N VAL A 487 9.57 -6.49 -0.30
CA VAL A 487 8.91 -7.50 -1.16
C VAL A 487 7.44 -7.71 -0.77
N LYS A 488 6.53 -7.76 -1.75
CA LYS A 488 5.10 -8.05 -1.53
C LYS A 488 4.63 -9.18 -2.43
N VAL A 489 4.08 -10.23 -1.83
CA VAL A 489 3.54 -11.37 -2.57
C VAL A 489 2.11 -11.61 -2.14
N PHE A 490 1.21 -11.68 -3.12
CA PHE A 490 -0.17 -12.12 -2.93
C PHE A 490 -0.31 -13.46 -3.65
N GLU A 491 -0.42 -14.54 -2.89
CA GLU A 491 -0.51 -15.89 -3.44
C GLU A 491 -1.85 -16.10 -4.14
N ASN A 492 -2.94 -15.64 -3.53
CA ASN A 492 -4.29 -15.68 -4.10
C ASN A 492 -4.99 -14.34 -3.84
N PHE A 493 -5.34 -13.63 -4.92
CA PHE A 493 -6.07 -12.38 -4.87
C PHE A 493 -7.41 -12.55 -5.60
N ILE A 494 -8.51 -12.60 -4.86
CA ILE A 494 -9.80 -13.02 -5.40
C ILE A 494 -10.87 -11.97 -5.10
N ILE A 495 -11.56 -11.50 -6.14
CA ILE A 495 -12.72 -10.59 -6.03
C ILE A 495 -13.88 -11.18 -6.81
N GLU A 496 -14.93 -11.56 -6.09
CA GLU A 496 -16.07 -12.28 -6.67
C GLU A 496 -17.41 -11.65 -6.33
N ASN A 497 -18.29 -11.62 -7.33
CA ASN A 497 -19.68 -11.22 -7.16
C ASN A 497 -19.86 -9.84 -6.50
N CYS A 498 -18.93 -8.92 -6.73
CA CYS A 498 -18.97 -7.57 -6.17
C CYS A 498 -19.61 -6.55 -7.13
N ASP A 499 -20.08 -5.43 -6.59
CA ASP A 499 -20.60 -4.28 -7.35
C ASP A 499 -19.77 -3.03 -7.04
N PHE A 500 -19.33 -2.32 -8.08
CA PHE A 500 -18.56 -1.08 -7.99
C PHE A 500 -19.32 0.03 -8.73
N TYR A 501 -19.69 1.10 -8.02
CA TYR A 501 -20.42 2.24 -8.56
C TYR A 501 -20.15 3.47 -7.70
N ASN A 502 -20.25 4.68 -8.27
CA ASN A 502 -19.83 5.92 -7.59
C ASN A 502 -18.33 5.88 -7.19
N ASP A 503 -17.52 5.17 -7.97
CA ASP A 503 -16.11 4.94 -7.72
C ASP A 503 -15.27 5.59 -8.85
N GLY A 504 -14.09 6.12 -8.50
CA GLY A 504 -13.19 6.76 -9.43
C GLY A 504 -13.42 8.26 -9.60
N TYR A 505 -13.11 8.78 -10.80
CA TYR A 505 -13.24 10.19 -11.17
C TYR A 505 -12.41 11.15 -10.28
N TYR A 506 -11.20 10.77 -9.89
CA TYR A 506 -10.33 11.60 -9.04
C TYR A 506 -9.82 12.89 -9.70
N ASN A 507 -9.73 12.92 -11.04
CA ASN A 507 -9.37 14.13 -11.78
C ASN A 507 -10.11 14.18 -13.13
N ASN A 508 -9.93 15.28 -13.88
CA ASN A 508 -10.62 15.51 -15.16
C ASN A 508 -10.50 14.36 -16.18
N LYS A 509 -9.41 13.61 -16.15
CA LYS A 509 -9.15 12.50 -17.07
C LYS A 509 -9.69 11.15 -16.56
N GLY A 510 -10.42 11.14 -15.44
CA GLY A 510 -10.71 9.89 -14.72
C GLY A 510 -9.43 9.27 -14.12
N GLY A 511 -8.41 10.10 -13.87
CA GLY A 511 -7.10 9.68 -13.37
C GLY A 511 -7.12 9.29 -11.90
N GLY A 512 -5.97 9.37 -11.23
CA GLY A 512 -5.76 8.86 -9.88
C GLY A 512 -4.76 7.71 -9.91
N TYR A 513 -5.07 6.61 -9.22
CA TYR A 513 -4.36 5.35 -9.33
C TYR A 513 -5.22 4.32 -10.07
N PRO A 514 -4.57 3.36 -10.77
CA PRO A 514 -5.22 2.15 -11.26
C PRO A 514 -6.06 1.46 -10.18
N TRP A 515 -7.04 0.67 -10.61
CA TRP A 515 -7.91 -0.06 -9.69
C TRP A 515 -7.09 -1.08 -8.87
N ILE A 516 -6.30 -1.96 -9.51
CA ILE A 516 -5.14 -2.61 -8.88
C ILE A 516 -3.86 -1.91 -9.35
N ALA A 517 -3.14 -1.31 -8.40
CA ALA A 517 -1.87 -0.65 -8.63
C ALA A 517 -0.73 -1.39 -7.91
N GLY A 518 0.12 -2.08 -8.67
CA GLY A 518 1.44 -2.52 -8.24
C GLY A 518 2.44 -1.36 -8.25
N ASP A 519 3.53 -1.50 -7.49
CA ASP A 519 4.52 -0.43 -7.33
C ASP A 519 5.68 -0.47 -8.34
N GLY A 520 5.90 -1.62 -9.00
CA GLY A 520 7.02 -1.85 -9.90
C GLY A 520 8.40 -1.55 -9.28
N LYS A 521 8.55 -1.66 -7.95
CA LYS A 521 9.79 -1.31 -7.23
C LYS A 521 10.67 -2.51 -6.92
N GLN A 522 10.11 -3.71 -6.83
CA GLN A 522 10.85 -4.93 -6.50
C GLN A 522 10.54 -6.07 -7.47
N PRO A 523 11.52 -6.62 -8.23
CA PRO A 523 11.29 -7.73 -9.14
C PRO A 523 10.87 -9.03 -8.43
N LYS A 524 11.11 -9.15 -7.12
CA LYS A 524 10.66 -10.30 -6.31
C LYS A 524 9.19 -10.16 -5.85
N SER A 525 8.57 -8.99 -6.02
CA SER A 525 7.16 -8.78 -5.68
C SER A 525 6.24 -9.38 -6.74
N ASN A 526 5.09 -9.88 -6.32
CA ASN A 526 4.08 -10.41 -7.22
C ASN A 526 2.67 -10.24 -6.63
N VAL A 527 1.99 -9.17 -7.06
CA VAL A 527 0.58 -8.91 -6.71
C VAL A 527 -0.38 -9.74 -7.58
N PHE A 528 0.11 -10.25 -8.71
CA PHE A 528 -0.68 -10.91 -9.75
C PHE A 528 -0.38 -12.42 -9.84
N LYS A 529 0.16 -13.04 -8.78
CA LYS A 529 0.62 -14.44 -8.81
C LYS A 529 -0.52 -15.42 -9.13
N HIS A 530 -1.68 -15.19 -8.54
CA HIS A 530 -2.95 -15.80 -8.91
C HIS A 530 -4.07 -14.82 -8.58
N MET A 531 -4.51 -14.06 -9.58
CA MET A 531 -5.54 -13.03 -9.44
C MET A 531 -6.81 -13.41 -10.19
N VAL A 532 -7.95 -13.33 -9.51
CA VAL A 532 -9.25 -13.68 -10.06
C VAL A 532 -10.23 -12.54 -9.80
N LEU A 533 -10.74 -11.95 -10.88
CA LEU A 533 -11.89 -11.04 -10.87
C LEU A 533 -13.02 -11.72 -11.63
N ARG A 534 -14.05 -12.18 -10.91
CA ARG A 534 -15.20 -12.82 -11.55
C ARG A 534 -16.57 -12.40 -11.04
N ASN A 535 -17.56 -12.46 -11.93
CA ASN A 535 -18.97 -12.17 -11.61
C ASN A 535 -19.19 -10.74 -11.06
N ASN A 536 -18.25 -9.82 -11.28
CA ASN A 536 -18.31 -8.46 -10.75
C ASN A 536 -19.02 -7.51 -11.71
N THR A 537 -19.49 -6.38 -11.19
CA THR A 537 -20.04 -5.28 -11.99
C THR A 537 -19.30 -3.99 -11.72
N PHE A 538 -18.85 -3.33 -12.78
CA PHE A 538 -18.27 -1.98 -12.73
C PHE A 538 -19.22 -1.06 -13.48
N TYR A 539 -19.84 -0.13 -12.77
CA TYR A 539 -20.85 0.78 -13.32
C TYR A 539 -20.35 2.22 -13.26
N ASP A 540 -20.16 2.79 -14.45
CA ASP A 540 -19.73 4.17 -14.72
C ASP A 540 -18.54 4.62 -13.86
N SER A 541 -17.57 3.72 -13.66
CA SER A 541 -16.44 3.93 -12.73
C SER A 541 -15.17 4.37 -13.48
N PRO A 542 -14.76 5.65 -13.44
CA PRO A 542 -13.63 6.14 -14.23
C PRO A 542 -12.30 6.00 -13.46
N PHE A 543 -11.42 5.12 -13.94
CA PHE A 543 -10.05 4.91 -13.45
C PHE A 543 -9.02 4.98 -14.60
N PRO A 544 -7.71 5.05 -14.29
CA PRO A 544 -6.66 4.97 -15.32
C PRO A 544 -6.56 3.60 -16.02
N SER A 545 -6.79 2.49 -15.29
CA SER A 545 -6.71 1.11 -15.78
C SER A 545 -7.22 0.14 -14.71
N LEU A 546 -7.58 -1.09 -15.08
CA LEU A 546 -7.99 -2.12 -14.11
C LEU A 546 -6.77 -2.77 -13.46
N PHE A 547 -5.77 -3.16 -14.26
CA PHE A 547 -4.52 -3.77 -13.81
C PHE A 547 -3.32 -2.95 -14.25
N ASN A 548 -2.43 -2.62 -13.32
CA ASN A 548 -1.18 -1.93 -13.62
C ASN A 548 -0.11 -2.28 -12.60
N ASP A 549 1.13 -2.41 -13.06
CA ASP A 549 2.29 -2.67 -12.22
C ASP A 549 3.35 -1.56 -12.38
N ALA A 550 2.90 -0.32 -12.27
CA ALA A 550 3.67 0.91 -12.47
C ALA A 550 4.42 1.04 -13.81
N ASN A 551 4.23 0.09 -14.74
CA ASN A 551 4.90 0.02 -16.04
C ASN A 551 6.43 0.10 -15.93
N LYS A 552 7.02 -0.64 -14.99
CA LYS A 552 8.47 -0.68 -14.79
C LYS A 552 9.08 -1.88 -15.50
N ASN A 553 10.19 -1.64 -16.19
CA ASN A 553 10.95 -2.70 -16.87
C ASN A 553 11.95 -3.29 -15.87
N LEU A 554 11.58 -4.39 -15.21
CA LEU A 554 12.39 -5.03 -14.17
C LEU A 554 13.00 -6.35 -14.66
N GLY A 555 14.12 -6.73 -14.05
CA GLY A 555 14.74 -8.05 -14.22
C GLY A 555 14.04 -9.10 -13.36
N TRP A 556 12.88 -9.57 -13.81
CA TRP A 556 12.07 -10.55 -13.09
C TRP A 556 12.79 -11.91 -12.93
N PRO A 557 12.82 -12.51 -11.73
CA PRO A 557 13.35 -13.85 -11.53
C PRO A 557 12.40 -14.90 -12.13
N ALA A 558 12.92 -16.10 -12.43
CA ALA A 558 12.13 -17.18 -13.03
C ALA A 558 10.95 -17.67 -12.15
N SER A 559 10.98 -17.38 -10.85
CA SER A 559 9.92 -17.69 -9.89
C SER A 559 8.74 -16.71 -9.91
N VAL A 560 8.82 -15.63 -10.67
CA VAL A 560 7.75 -14.62 -10.80
C VAL A 560 7.12 -14.71 -12.18
N SER A 561 5.82 -15.01 -12.20
CA SER A 561 4.94 -14.92 -13.36
C SER A 561 3.56 -14.43 -12.91
N TYR A 562 2.80 -13.83 -13.82
CA TYR A 562 1.44 -13.36 -13.54
C TYR A 562 0.42 -14.40 -14.00
N ASP A 563 -0.61 -14.66 -13.21
CA ASP A 563 -1.79 -15.44 -13.59
C ASP A 563 -3.02 -14.62 -13.26
N ILE A 564 -3.58 -13.95 -14.29
CA ILE A 564 -4.71 -13.02 -14.13
C ILE A 564 -5.92 -13.61 -14.85
N THR A 565 -7.03 -13.76 -14.14
CA THR A 565 -8.33 -14.17 -14.67
C THR A 565 -9.35 -13.04 -14.52
N LEU A 566 -9.89 -12.59 -15.64
CA LEU A 566 -11.01 -11.67 -15.73
C LEU A 566 -12.17 -12.37 -16.43
N GLU A 567 -13.17 -12.84 -15.67
CA GLU A 567 -14.23 -13.69 -16.20
C GLU A 567 -15.65 -13.32 -15.74
N ASN A 568 -16.65 -13.40 -16.63
CA ASN A 568 -18.06 -13.20 -16.29
C ASN A 568 -18.33 -11.84 -15.62
N ASN A 569 -17.56 -10.81 -15.92
CA ASN A 569 -17.80 -9.47 -15.37
C ASN A 569 -18.67 -8.64 -16.32
N THR A 570 -19.44 -7.71 -15.77
CA THR A 570 -20.19 -6.70 -16.53
C THR A 570 -19.55 -5.33 -16.31
N PHE A 571 -19.10 -4.70 -17.39
CA PHE A 571 -18.59 -3.34 -17.40
C PHE A 571 -19.59 -2.44 -18.11
N VAL A 572 -20.13 -1.44 -17.42
CA VAL A 572 -20.91 -0.36 -18.00
C VAL A 572 -20.08 0.90 -17.87
N ASN A 573 -19.65 1.49 -18.99
CA ASN A 573 -18.92 2.76 -19.01
C ASN A 573 -17.64 2.80 -18.15
N PHE A 574 -16.87 1.72 -18.12
CA PHE A 574 -15.57 1.71 -17.42
C PHE A 574 -14.53 2.56 -18.18
N ASN A 575 -13.89 3.51 -17.50
CA ASN A 575 -12.77 4.33 -18.02
C ASN A 575 -13.07 5.17 -19.28
N THR A 576 -14.27 5.72 -19.40
CA THR A 576 -14.73 6.42 -20.63
C THR A 576 -14.14 7.82 -20.87
N ARG A 577 -13.57 8.45 -19.83
CA ARG A 577 -13.18 9.86 -19.87
C ARG A 577 -11.94 10.18 -20.70
N SER A 578 -11.03 9.24 -20.90
CA SER A 578 -9.74 9.53 -21.55
C SER A 578 -9.22 8.38 -22.40
N THR A 579 -8.46 8.73 -23.43
CA THR A 579 -7.72 7.76 -24.23
C THR A 579 -6.47 7.29 -23.50
N GLY A 580 -5.98 6.10 -23.83
CA GLY A 580 -4.76 5.56 -23.21
C GLY A 580 -4.96 4.99 -21.80
N CYS A 581 -6.21 4.65 -21.45
CA CYS A 581 -6.60 4.01 -20.19
C CYS A 581 -7.03 2.55 -20.41
N PRO A 582 -6.12 1.64 -20.83
CA PRO A 582 -6.50 0.26 -21.12
C PRO A 582 -6.87 -0.52 -19.85
N ILE A 583 -7.72 -1.54 -19.98
CA ILE A 583 -8.02 -2.48 -18.89
C ILE A 583 -6.72 -3.08 -18.35
N PHE A 584 -5.87 -3.59 -19.24
CA PHE A 584 -4.55 -4.13 -18.90
C PHE A 584 -3.45 -3.14 -19.29
N ASN A 585 -2.88 -2.46 -18.31
CA ASN A 585 -1.75 -1.56 -18.50
C ASN A 585 -0.50 -2.21 -17.89
N LEU A 586 0.00 -3.25 -18.55
CA LEU A 586 1.09 -4.11 -18.08
C LEU A 586 2.19 -4.12 -19.15
N ARG A 587 2.85 -2.97 -19.36
CA ARG A 587 3.76 -2.77 -20.49
C ARG A 587 4.93 -3.77 -20.52
N TYR A 588 5.38 -4.22 -19.36
CA TYR A 588 6.50 -5.14 -19.20
C TYR A 588 6.02 -6.32 -18.35
N LEU A 589 5.80 -7.47 -18.98
CA LEU A 589 5.33 -8.67 -18.29
C LEU A 589 6.50 -9.61 -17.95
N PRO A 590 6.49 -10.27 -16.80
CA PRO A 590 7.39 -11.38 -16.55
C PRO A 590 7.08 -12.56 -17.48
N GLY A 591 8.11 -13.29 -17.88
CA GLY A 591 7.96 -14.50 -18.70
C GLY A 591 7.25 -15.62 -17.95
N GLY A 592 6.53 -16.47 -18.69
CA GLY A 592 5.66 -17.51 -18.13
C GLY A 592 4.29 -17.01 -17.66
N SER A 593 3.95 -15.74 -17.90
CA SER A 593 2.66 -15.17 -17.48
C SER A 593 1.49 -15.69 -18.32
N LYS A 594 0.31 -15.80 -17.69
CA LYS A 594 -0.98 -16.13 -18.29
C LYS A 594 -2.02 -15.04 -17.99
N ILE A 595 -2.72 -14.60 -19.03
CA ILE A 595 -3.86 -13.68 -18.92
C ILE A 595 -5.09 -14.34 -19.54
N THR A 596 -6.12 -14.54 -18.73
CA THR A 596 -7.41 -15.12 -19.12
C THR A 596 -8.48 -14.03 -19.12
N VAL A 597 -9.18 -13.83 -20.24
CA VAL A 597 -10.27 -12.86 -20.39
C VAL A 597 -11.45 -13.54 -21.09
N ARG A 598 -12.45 -13.97 -20.32
CA ARG A 598 -13.55 -14.78 -20.86
C ARG A 598 -14.93 -14.34 -20.42
N ASN A 599 -15.91 -14.50 -21.29
CA ASN A 599 -17.33 -14.36 -20.92
C ASN A 599 -17.70 -12.99 -20.32
N ASN A 600 -16.90 -11.93 -20.55
CA ASN A 600 -17.18 -10.61 -20.04
C ASN A 600 -18.15 -9.86 -20.95
N LEU A 601 -18.97 -8.99 -20.35
CA LEU A 601 -19.86 -8.08 -21.04
C LEU A 601 -19.32 -6.65 -20.94
N PHE A 602 -19.08 -6.01 -22.08
CA PHE A 602 -18.65 -4.62 -22.17
C PHE A 602 -19.76 -3.77 -22.80
N ILE A 603 -20.27 -2.79 -22.06
CA ILE A 603 -21.34 -1.89 -22.48
C ILE A 603 -20.81 -0.46 -22.46
N LEU A 604 -20.96 0.21 -23.60
CA LEU A 604 -20.84 1.67 -23.71
C LEU A 604 -22.23 2.21 -24.00
N THR A 605 -22.73 3.09 -23.14
CA THR A 605 -24.09 3.60 -23.21
C THR A 605 -24.21 4.99 -22.57
N LYS A 606 -25.08 5.83 -23.12
CA LYS A 606 -25.37 7.15 -22.57
C LYS A 606 -26.74 7.61 -23.05
N GLN A 607 -27.37 8.47 -22.28
CA GLN A 607 -28.67 9.04 -22.62
C GLN A 607 -28.56 9.96 -23.85
N ALA A 608 -29.68 10.19 -24.52
CA ALA A 608 -29.76 11.21 -25.56
C ALA A 608 -29.40 12.60 -25.00
N GLY A 609 -28.54 13.34 -25.71
CA GLY A 609 -28.05 14.65 -25.27
C GLY A 609 -26.82 14.61 -24.36
N ASP A 610 -26.37 13.43 -23.94
CA ASP A 610 -25.14 13.28 -23.18
C ASP A 610 -23.89 13.49 -24.07
N SER A 611 -23.07 14.48 -23.71
CA SER A 611 -21.87 14.88 -24.47
C SER A 611 -20.61 14.12 -24.08
N ARG A 612 -20.68 13.20 -23.10
CA ARG A 612 -19.51 12.43 -22.67
C ARG A 612 -18.91 11.62 -23.82
N ASN A 613 -17.58 11.56 -23.77
CA ASN A 613 -16.81 10.63 -24.58
C ASN A 613 -17.06 9.20 -24.09
N MET A 614 -16.99 8.24 -25.01
CA MET A 614 -17.15 6.81 -24.73
C MET A 614 -15.86 6.09 -25.11
N TYR A 615 -14.71 6.55 -24.59
CA TYR A 615 -13.44 5.88 -24.87
C TYR A 615 -13.38 4.53 -24.17
N PHE A 616 -12.78 3.53 -24.82
CA PHE A 616 -12.54 2.26 -24.18
C PHE A 616 -11.35 1.55 -24.80
N SER A 617 -10.48 0.96 -23.96
CA SER A 617 -9.22 0.39 -24.43
C SER A 617 -8.92 -0.95 -23.78
N GLY A 618 -8.42 -1.90 -24.56
CA GLY A 618 -8.18 -3.28 -24.13
C GLY A 618 -6.89 -3.42 -23.32
N MET A 619 -5.73 -3.35 -24.00
CA MET A 619 -4.43 -3.62 -23.38
C MET A 619 -3.23 -2.85 -23.97
N ASP A 620 -2.21 -2.59 -23.15
CA ASP A 620 -0.87 -2.11 -23.54
C ASP A 620 0.19 -3.04 -22.92
N ILE A 621 0.66 -4.02 -23.70
CA ILE A 621 1.71 -5.00 -23.35
C ILE A 621 2.79 -4.94 -24.43
N ARG A 622 4.00 -4.50 -24.07
CA ARG A 622 5.06 -4.16 -25.05
C ARG A 622 6.17 -5.19 -25.09
N THR A 623 6.57 -5.71 -23.94
CA THR A 623 7.73 -6.60 -23.82
C THR A 623 7.43 -7.69 -22.82
N ILE A 624 7.85 -8.92 -23.15
CA ILE A 624 7.89 -10.06 -22.24
C ILE A 624 9.34 -10.25 -21.82
N ASN A 625 9.61 -10.08 -20.53
CA ASN A 625 10.93 -10.22 -19.94
C ASN A 625 11.19 -11.69 -19.54
N GLY A 626 12.41 -12.01 -19.12
CA GLY A 626 12.75 -13.36 -18.65
C GLY A 626 12.67 -14.40 -19.77
N SER A 627 11.86 -15.45 -19.59
CA SER A 627 11.74 -16.56 -20.55
C SER A 627 11.19 -16.15 -21.93
N GLY A 628 10.56 -14.97 -22.04
CA GLY A 628 9.90 -14.51 -23.27
C GLY A 628 8.56 -15.22 -23.56
N LEU A 629 8.17 -16.21 -22.76
CA LEU A 629 6.91 -16.95 -22.90
C LEU A 629 5.75 -16.16 -22.29
N VAL A 630 4.59 -16.18 -22.94
CA VAL A 630 3.34 -15.58 -22.44
C VAL A 630 2.15 -16.33 -23.05
N PHE A 631 1.04 -16.41 -22.31
CA PHE A 631 -0.19 -17.06 -22.75
C PHE A 631 -1.40 -16.15 -22.58
N PHE A 632 -2.20 -16.03 -23.63
CA PHE A 632 -3.45 -15.29 -23.66
C PHE A 632 -4.61 -16.24 -23.93
N ASP A 633 -5.50 -16.39 -22.96
CA ASP A 633 -6.77 -17.10 -23.11
C ASP A 633 -7.92 -16.10 -23.16
N ILE A 634 -8.09 -15.49 -24.33
CA ILE A 634 -9.12 -14.48 -24.58
C ILE A 634 -10.17 -15.09 -25.48
N ALA A 635 -11.42 -15.19 -25.02
CA ALA A 635 -12.53 -15.68 -25.83
C ALA A 635 -13.91 -15.36 -25.29
N ASN A 636 -14.91 -15.43 -26.16
CA ASN A 636 -16.32 -15.30 -25.81
C ASN A 636 -16.64 -14.04 -24.99
N ASN A 637 -15.98 -12.92 -25.30
CA ASN A 637 -16.30 -11.61 -24.71
C ASN A 637 -17.26 -10.88 -25.65
N TRP A 638 -18.28 -10.22 -25.09
CA TRP A 638 -19.33 -9.59 -25.89
C TRP A 638 -19.56 -8.13 -25.53
N SER A 639 -20.10 -7.38 -26.49
CA SER A 639 -20.65 -6.05 -26.30
C SER A 639 -22.01 -5.89 -26.98
N THR A 640 -22.76 -4.88 -26.55
CA THR A 640 -23.96 -4.38 -27.25
C THR A 640 -23.59 -3.59 -28.51
N ASN A 641 -24.57 -3.26 -29.36
CA ASN A 641 -24.35 -2.64 -30.68
C ASN A 641 -24.23 -1.10 -30.70
N THR A 642 -23.87 -0.46 -29.59
CA THR A 642 -23.82 1.01 -29.46
C THR A 642 -22.43 1.56 -29.19
N HIS A 643 -22.18 2.80 -29.63
CA HIS A 643 -20.92 3.53 -29.40
C HIS A 643 -19.64 2.79 -29.83
N LEU A 644 -19.76 1.99 -30.90
CA LEU A 644 -18.65 1.22 -31.46
C LEU A 644 -17.73 2.10 -32.32
N THR A 645 -16.44 1.79 -32.28
CA THR A 645 -15.42 2.35 -33.19
C THR A 645 -15.07 1.30 -34.23
N ASN A 646 -15.33 1.58 -35.51
CA ASN A 646 -15.12 0.63 -36.61
C ASN A 646 -15.76 -0.76 -36.37
N GLY A 647 -16.96 -0.77 -35.78
CA GLY A 647 -17.69 -2.01 -35.48
C GLY A 647 -17.19 -2.79 -34.25
N GLN A 648 -16.26 -2.22 -33.45
CA GLN A 648 -15.72 -2.84 -32.25
C GLN A 648 -15.90 -1.94 -31.02
N ILE A 649 -15.95 -2.54 -29.82
CA ILE A 649 -16.16 -1.79 -28.57
C ILE A 649 -14.94 -0.95 -28.16
N PHE A 650 -13.74 -1.36 -28.56
CA PHE A 650 -12.51 -0.67 -28.22
C PHE A 650 -12.22 0.48 -29.19
N SER A 651 -12.11 1.70 -28.66
CA SER A 651 -11.67 2.88 -29.40
C SER A 651 -10.14 2.92 -29.61
N GLY A 652 -9.39 2.06 -28.91
CA GLY A 652 -7.94 1.92 -29.05
C GLY A 652 -7.41 0.70 -28.32
N SER A 653 -6.18 0.27 -28.62
CA SER A 653 -5.51 -0.81 -27.86
C SER A 653 -6.35 -2.09 -27.72
N ALA A 654 -7.09 -2.47 -28.78
CA ALA A 654 -7.91 -3.69 -28.76
C ALA A 654 -7.05 -4.93 -28.50
N PHE A 655 -7.62 -6.00 -27.93
CA PHE A 655 -6.90 -7.26 -27.71
C PHE A 655 -6.35 -7.86 -29.02
N SER A 656 -7.07 -7.66 -30.14
CA SER A 656 -6.65 -8.09 -31.48
C SER A 656 -5.57 -7.20 -32.13
N ALA A 657 -5.17 -6.10 -31.50
CA ALA A 657 -4.20 -5.17 -32.09
C ALA A 657 -2.83 -5.83 -32.31
N LYS A 658 -2.23 -5.57 -33.48
CA LYS A 658 -0.93 -6.14 -33.90
C LYS A 658 0.30 -5.44 -33.28
N LYS A 659 0.06 -4.48 -32.38
CA LYS A 659 1.12 -3.75 -31.68
C LYS A 659 0.70 -3.55 -30.23
N ASN A 660 1.64 -3.78 -29.32
CA ASN A 660 1.49 -3.57 -27.88
C ASN A 660 0.27 -4.28 -27.26
N SER A 661 -0.14 -5.44 -27.79
CA SER A 661 -1.36 -6.15 -27.39
C SER A 661 -1.24 -7.64 -27.71
N ALA A 662 -2.19 -8.46 -27.28
CA ALA A 662 -2.18 -9.92 -27.46
C ALA A 662 -2.01 -10.32 -28.93
N GLY A 663 -2.69 -9.61 -29.85
CA GLY A 663 -2.58 -9.84 -31.30
C GLY A 663 -1.18 -9.62 -31.90
N ALA A 664 -0.27 -8.96 -31.18
CA ALA A 664 1.12 -8.75 -31.58
C ALA A 664 2.01 -9.99 -31.35
N PHE A 665 1.54 -10.95 -30.56
CA PHE A 665 2.27 -12.18 -30.24
C PHE A 665 1.93 -13.32 -31.21
N GLY A 666 2.80 -14.32 -31.29
CA GLY A 666 2.65 -15.49 -32.16
C GLY A 666 1.48 -16.38 -31.76
N ASP A 667 1.03 -17.25 -32.67
CA ASP A 667 -0.16 -18.08 -32.47
C ASP A 667 -0.04 -19.03 -31.28
N ASP A 668 1.17 -19.49 -30.96
CA ASP A 668 1.46 -20.33 -29.78
C ASP A 668 1.14 -19.62 -28.45
N ALA A 669 1.14 -18.28 -28.42
CA ALA A 669 0.75 -17.50 -27.25
C ALA A 669 -0.78 -17.36 -27.12
N LEU A 670 -1.56 -17.69 -28.15
CA LEU A 670 -3.00 -17.44 -28.23
C LEU A 670 -3.80 -18.72 -28.04
N LEU A 671 -4.15 -19.04 -26.79
CA LEU A 671 -4.75 -20.33 -26.42
C LEU A 671 -6.13 -20.59 -27.03
N SER A 672 -6.89 -19.52 -27.29
CA SER A 672 -8.22 -19.58 -27.94
C SER A 672 -8.20 -19.20 -29.42
N GLY A 673 -7.02 -18.93 -29.99
CA GLY A 673 -6.84 -18.54 -31.40
C GLY A 673 -7.16 -17.07 -31.71
N ARG A 674 -6.72 -16.60 -32.88
CA ARG A 674 -6.81 -15.17 -33.27
C ARG A 674 -8.24 -14.65 -33.42
N GLY A 675 -9.17 -15.50 -33.84
CA GLY A 675 -10.57 -15.11 -34.08
C GLY A 675 -11.30 -14.67 -32.81
N GLU A 676 -10.85 -15.14 -31.65
CA GLU A 676 -11.46 -14.85 -30.34
C GLU A 676 -10.88 -13.60 -29.65
N LEU A 677 -9.90 -12.94 -30.28
CA LEU A 677 -9.33 -11.70 -29.75
C LEU A 677 -10.24 -10.48 -29.94
N GLU A 678 -11.18 -10.55 -30.88
CA GLU A 678 -12.17 -9.49 -31.05
C GLU A 678 -13.30 -9.65 -30.03
N VAL A 679 -13.89 -8.54 -29.61
CA VAL A 679 -15.10 -8.58 -28.78
C VAL A 679 -16.27 -8.77 -29.74
N HIS A 680 -17.05 -9.82 -29.51
CA HIS A 680 -18.23 -10.13 -30.30
C HIS A 680 -19.31 -9.06 -30.07
N VAL A 681 -19.95 -8.59 -31.13
CA VAL A 681 -21.02 -7.59 -31.03
C VAL A 681 -22.35 -8.29 -31.28
N ASP A 682 -23.25 -8.21 -30.30
CA ASP A 682 -24.62 -8.72 -30.44
C ASP A 682 -25.54 -7.65 -31.01
N ASP A 683 -26.56 -8.05 -31.78
CA ASP A 683 -27.54 -7.12 -32.38
C ASP A 683 -28.62 -6.71 -31.37
N ILE A 684 -28.18 -6.09 -30.28
CA ILE A 684 -29.03 -5.59 -29.22
C ILE A 684 -28.40 -4.32 -28.60
N SER A 685 -29.23 -3.30 -28.39
CA SER A 685 -28.79 -2.08 -27.72
C SER A 685 -28.74 -2.28 -26.20
N PRO A 686 -27.98 -1.45 -25.46
CA PRO A 686 -28.00 -1.48 -24.00
C PRO A 686 -29.41 -1.35 -23.42
N GLU A 687 -30.22 -0.44 -23.95
CA GLU A 687 -31.57 -0.16 -23.45
C GLU A 687 -32.57 -1.28 -23.76
N GLU A 688 -32.33 -2.03 -24.85
CA GLU A 688 -33.07 -3.26 -25.15
C GLU A 688 -32.63 -4.41 -24.25
N LEU A 689 -31.33 -4.51 -23.95
CA LEU A 689 -30.76 -5.57 -23.12
C LEU A 689 -31.14 -5.41 -21.65
N MET A 690 -30.93 -4.22 -21.09
CA MET A 690 -31.00 -3.93 -19.66
C MET A 690 -32.07 -2.90 -19.31
N THR A 691 -32.54 -2.95 -18.06
CA THR A 691 -33.30 -1.89 -17.42
C THR A 691 -32.36 -0.81 -16.89
N ALA A 692 -32.61 0.44 -17.27
CA ALA A 692 -31.83 1.63 -16.87
C ALA A 692 -30.29 1.49 -17.01
N PRO A 693 -29.76 1.08 -18.18
CA PRO A 693 -28.31 0.92 -18.37
C PRO A 693 -27.56 2.25 -18.40
N ASN A 694 -28.24 3.33 -18.80
CA ASN A 694 -27.63 4.66 -18.89
C ASN A 694 -27.38 5.24 -17.51
N PRO A 695 -26.20 5.84 -17.26
CA PRO A 695 -26.01 6.65 -16.06
C PRO A 695 -27.06 7.76 -15.98
N PRO A 696 -27.55 8.11 -14.77
CA PRO A 696 -28.74 8.96 -14.62
C PRO A 696 -28.48 10.44 -14.92
N HIS A 697 -27.22 10.90 -14.82
CA HIS A 697 -26.87 12.31 -14.96
C HIS A 697 -26.14 12.60 -16.29
N LEU A 698 -26.51 13.71 -16.93
CA LEU A 698 -25.98 14.16 -18.23
C LEU A 698 -24.77 15.10 -18.11
N SER A 699 -24.68 15.83 -17.00
CA SER A 699 -23.68 16.87 -16.75
C SER A 699 -23.61 17.21 -15.26
N GLY A 700 -22.63 18.04 -14.88
CA GLY A 700 -22.47 18.51 -13.50
C GLY A 700 -21.57 17.61 -12.66
N LYS A 701 -21.59 17.84 -11.35
CA LYS A 701 -20.73 17.13 -10.38
C LYS A 701 -21.07 15.64 -10.28
N ASP A 702 -22.35 15.30 -10.40
CA ASP A 702 -22.89 13.94 -10.21
C ASP A 702 -22.86 13.09 -11.50
N ILE A 703 -22.12 13.52 -12.53
CA ILE A 703 -22.17 12.90 -13.87
C ILE A 703 -21.83 11.40 -13.88
N HIS A 704 -21.06 10.93 -12.89
CA HIS A 704 -20.69 9.51 -12.71
C HIS A 704 -21.34 8.88 -11.45
N GLU A 705 -22.40 9.49 -10.92
CA GLU A 705 -23.09 9.01 -9.73
C GLU A 705 -24.42 8.32 -10.05
N THR A 706 -24.83 7.40 -9.18
CA THR A 706 -26.13 6.71 -9.18
C THR A 706 -26.53 6.36 -7.75
N ASP A 707 -27.82 6.42 -7.42
CA ASP A 707 -28.30 6.12 -6.07
C ASP A 707 -28.02 4.67 -5.65
N ASN A 708 -28.17 3.73 -6.59
CA ASN A 708 -27.93 2.30 -6.40
C ASN A 708 -28.04 1.56 -7.75
N LEU A 709 -27.87 0.23 -7.71
CA LEU A 709 -28.01 -0.66 -8.86
C LEU A 709 -29.25 -1.59 -8.78
N ASN A 710 -30.22 -1.32 -7.90
CA ASN A 710 -31.38 -2.21 -7.68
C ASN A 710 -32.33 -2.29 -8.89
N GLY A 711 -32.20 -1.36 -9.83
CA GLY A 711 -32.96 -1.33 -11.09
C GLY A 711 -32.23 -1.93 -12.30
N LEU A 712 -30.96 -2.33 -12.16
CA LEU A 712 -30.16 -2.86 -13.27
C LEU A 712 -30.43 -4.37 -13.41
N TYR A 713 -31.01 -4.83 -14.51
CA TYR A 713 -31.15 -6.25 -14.84
C TYR A 713 -31.50 -6.44 -16.31
N TYR A 714 -31.37 -7.67 -16.82
CA TYR A 714 -31.75 -8.02 -18.17
C TYR A 714 -33.27 -7.99 -18.33
N ARG A 715 -33.74 -7.27 -19.34
CA ARG A 715 -35.15 -7.30 -19.73
C ARG A 715 -35.53 -8.70 -20.16
N GLN A 716 -36.76 -9.09 -19.86
CA GLN A 716 -37.27 -10.45 -20.14
C GLN A 716 -38.02 -10.51 -21.48
N THR A 717 -37.53 -9.81 -22.50
CA THR A 717 -38.13 -9.80 -23.84
C THR A 717 -37.62 -10.96 -24.69
N ASP A 718 -38.35 -11.33 -25.74
CA ASP A 718 -37.90 -12.36 -26.67
C ASP A 718 -36.61 -11.98 -27.39
N LYS A 719 -36.40 -10.69 -27.68
CA LYS A 719 -35.15 -10.18 -28.27
C LYS A 719 -33.96 -10.44 -27.34
N VAL A 720 -34.10 -10.16 -26.04
CA VAL A 720 -33.05 -10.43 -25.05
C VAL A 720 -32.80 -11.92 -24.92
N ARG A 721 -33.85 -12.73 -24.76
CA ARG A 721 -33.71 -14.19 -24.61
C ARG A 721 -33.13 -14.87 -25.85
N GLY A 722 -33.35 -14.28 -27.03
CA GLY A 722 -32.79 -14.72 -28.31
C GLY A 722 -31.35 -14.24 -28.56
N SER A 723 -30.87 -13.24 -27.81
CA SER A 723 -29.53 -12.66 -27.96
C SER A 723 -28.45 -13.66 -27.51
N ASN A 724 -27.27 -13.58 -28.13
CA ASN A 724 -26.13 -14.42 -27.76
C ASN A 724 -25.61 -14.09 -26.37
N ILE A 725 -25.64 -12.81 -25.98
CA ILE A 725 -25.29 -12.35 -24.62
C ILE A 725 -26.10 -13.12 -23.56
N PHE A 726 -27.41 -13.31 -23.77
CA PHE A 726 -28.26 -14.05 -22.84
C PHE A 726 -28.02 -15.56 -22.92
N LYS A 727 -28.08 -16.15 -24.12
CA LYS A 727 -27.98 -17.61 -24.34
C LYS A 727 -26.66 -18.20 -23.85
N LEU A 728 -25.56 -17.47 -24.03
CA LEU A 728 -24.22 -17.91 -23.65
C LEU A 728 -23.86 -17.57 -22.20
N GLY A 729 -24.76 -16.89 -21.48
CA GLY A 729 -24.50 -16.52 -20.10
C GLY A 729 -23.35 -15.52 -19.95
N ILE A 730 -23.31 -14.48 -20.79
CA ILE A 730 -22.25 -13.46 -20.77
C ILE A 730 -22.49 -12.40 -19.68
N GLY A 731 -21.41 -11.97 -19.04
CA GLY A 731 -21.41 -10.97 -17.97
C GLY A 731 -21.81 -11.52 -16.60
N ALA A 732 -21.92 -10.61 -15.63
CA ALA A 732 -22.22 -10.95 -14.24
C ALA A 732 -23.59 -11.66 -14.13
N PRO A 733 -23.65 -12.87 -13.56
CA PRO A 733 -24.84 -13.72 -13.62
C PRO A 733 -26.05 -13.15 -12.88
N LYS A 734 -25.80 -12.35 -11.83
CA LYS A 734 -26.84 -11.73 -10.99
C LYS A 734 -27.84 -10.86 -11.77
N TRP A 735 -27.46 -10.32 -12.93
CA TRP A 735 -28.35 -9.45 -13.69
C TRP A 735 -29.39 -10.18 -14.55
N ARG A 736 -29.32 -11.50 -14.70
CA ARG A 736 -30.21 -12.25 -15.62
C ARG A 736 -31.64 -12.38 -15.15
N THR A 737 -31.87 -12.44 -13.85
CA THR A 737 -33.17 -12.84 -13.27
C THR A 737 -33.96 -11.68 -12.67
N GLY A 738 -33.39 -10.47 -12.59
CA GLY A 738 -34.04 -9.30 -11.99
C GLY A 738 -34.26 -9.40 -10.47
N ALA A 739 -33.77 -10.45 -9.83
CA ALA A 739 -33.82 -10.63 -8.38
C ALA A 739 -32.43 -10.31 -7.80
N LYS A 740 -32.37 -9.26 -6.97
CA LYS A 740 -31.25 -9.02 -6.06
C LYS A 740 -31.63 -9.51 -4.66
#